data_AF-A0A7K0PJS0-F1
#
_entry.id   AF-A0A7K0PJS0-F1
#
_cell.length_a   1.000
_cell.length_b   1.000
_cell.length_c   1.000
_cell.angle_alpha   90.00
_cell.angle_beta   90.00
_cell.angle_gamma   90.00
#
_symmetry.space_group_name_H-M   'P 1'
#
loop_
_entity.id
_entity.type
_entity.pdbx_description
1 polymer ?
#
loop_
_entity_poly.entity_id
_entity_poly.type
_entity_poly.pdbx_seq_one_letter_code
_entity_poly.pdbx_strand_id
1 'polypeptide(L)'
;MSASKSATTGARKKAGMGALTLGALGVVFGDIGTSPLYALHAVFSADDGAVKPTEVDVYGIISLIVWSVTVIVSVKYVTFIMRAGNDGEGGIMALVALIKRTGLQNARTQAALVAAGLFGVALFYGDGMITPAISVLSAVEGIEVAAPSLESVVLPITVTVLTGLFVIQRFGTHVIGRIFGPVMILWFGALAVAGIGRLVHHPAILRSLSPHYALDFIVQAPGIAFIALGSVVLAVTGAEALYADMGHFGRPPIRRAWFFIVFPALTLNYMGQGSLILDDPSAIENPFYLLIPEWSRVPMVVLATLATLIASQAVISGAFSVTRQAVQLGFLPRLQIRHTSEDEIGQVYVPAVNWGLFVAVLALVIGFGSSAKLATAYGIAVTGTLLIDSILFLVVVRVMWRKPLWMVAAGIAGFVTVDLLFLAANVTKIPHGGWFPLLIGAVIFLVLTTWDRGRAEVTAARVKAEGPLQAFVDRMHASVPPVRRLPGAAVYLNPTRGTTPLALRVGVDRIHGIPEEVVIVTVQTTTVPHEPQDRRVVFDHLGYQHDGYSHITLRFGFQDRPDIPAALALARRTPPGLEVDFNPYHATYFLSHITIVPDRSPGMARWRKALFLTMARNATSPADYFHLPAERVVTLGSQIKL
;
A
#
# COMPACT_ATOMS: atom_id res chain seq x y z
N MET A 1 33.61 -11.44 -32.46
CA MET A 1 34.28 -10.24 -31.92
C MET A 1 33.43 -9.02 -32.28
N SER A 2 33.24 -8.15 -31.30
CA SER A 2 32.79 -6.73 -31.38
C SER A 2 31.35 -6.38 -31.81
N ALA A 3 30.71 -5.68 -30.87
CA ALA A 3 29.78 -4.55 -31.02
C ALA A 3 28.38 -4.77 -31.62
N SER A 4 27.42 -5.01 -30.73
CA SER A 4 26.11 -4.32 -30.78
C SER A 4 25.58 -4.15 -29.36
N LYS A 5 25.92 -3.00 -28.76
CA LYS A 5 25.30 -2.44 -27.55
C LYS A 5 25.03 -0.98 -27.88
N SER A 6 23.79 -0.62 -28.20
CA SER A 6 23.23 0.73 -28.02
C SER A 6 21.83 0.80 -28.64
N ALA A 7 20.98 1.63 -28.03
CA ALA A 7 19.57 1.93 -28.34
C ALA A 7 18.60 0.84 -27.84
N THR A 8 17.78 1.04 -26.81
CA THR A 8 17.03 2.25 -26.41
C THR A 8 16.79 2.28 -24.90
N THR A 9 17.37 3.26 -24.21
CA THR A 9 16.87 3.72 -22.91
C THR A 9 16.67 5.22 -23.03
N GLY A 10 15.41 5.67 -23.00
CA GLY A 10 15.10 7.08 -22.86
C GLY A 10 15.84 7.65 -21.65
N ALA A 11 16.54 8.76 -21.86
CA ALA A 11 17.38 9.41 -20.87
C ALA A 11 16.53 10.00 -19.73
N ARG A 12 16.17 9.18 -18.73
CA ARG A 12 15.88 9.69 -17.39
C ARG A 12 17.19 10.25 -16.83
N LYS A 13 17.27 11.55 -16.56
CA LYS A 13 18.34 12.11 -15.71
C LYS A 13 18.32 11.33 -14.40
N LYS A 14 19.29 10.44 -14.18
CA LYS A 14 19.44 9.76 -12.88
C LYS A 14 19.68 10.84 -11.83
N ALA A 15 18.67 11.12 -11.01
CA ALA A 15 18.85 11.95 -9.85
C ALA A 15 20.03 11.41 -9.03
N GLY A 16 20.94 12.29 -8.60
CA GLY A 16 22.08 11.88 -7.79
C GLY A 16 21.61 11.16 -6.53
N MET A 17 22.37 10.17 -6.06
CA MET A 17 22.04 9.38 -4.87
C MET A 17 21.66 10.26 -3.66
N GLY A 18 22.31 11.41 -3.47
CA GLY A 18 21.98 12.36 -2.41
C GLY A 18 20.58 12.98 -2.55
N ALA A 19 20.14 13.31 -3.77
CA ALA A 19 18.79 13.82 -4.01
C ALA A 19 17.73 12.72 -3.77
N LEU A 20 18.03 11.47 -4.12
CA LEU A 20 17.15 10.33 -3.82
C LEU A 20 17.10 10.02 -2.32
N THR A 21 18.22 10.14 -1.60
CA THR A 21 18.25 9.99 -0.13
C THR A 21 17.47 11.12 0.54
N LEU A 22 17.58 12.36 0.06
CA LEU A 22 16.80 13.50 0.56
C LEU A 22 15.30 13.32 0.29
N GLY A 23 14.94 12.84 -0.90
CA GLY A 23 13.55 12.48 -1.24
C GLY A 23 13.01 11.36 -0.37
N ALA A 24 13.80 10.30 -0.15
CA ALA A 24 13.44 9.20 0.73
C ALA A 24 13.26 9.68 2.18
N LEU A 25 14.10 10.59 2.67
CA LEU A 25 13.95 11.20 3.99
C LEU A 25 12.62 11.97 4.12
N GLY A 26 12.28 12.72 3.07
CA GLY A 26 11.07 13.54 3.03
C GLY A 26 9.77 12.75 2.89
N VAL A 27 9.80 11.52 2.40
CA VAL A 27 8.55 10.75 2.14
C VAL A 27 8.46 9.50 2.99
N VAL A 28 9.55 8.76 3.17
CA VAL A 28 9.49 7.40 3.72
C VAL A 28 9.56 7.37 5.25
N PHE A 29 10.26 8.33 5.86
CA PHE A 29 10.58 8.32 7.29
C PHE A 29 9.72 9.24 8.14
N GLY A 30 8.68 9.85 7.57
CA GLY A 30 7.78 10.74 8.31
C GLY A 30 7.09 10.02 9.47
N ASP A 31 6.46 8.87 9.20
CA ASP A 31 5.67 8.11 10.18
C ASP A 31 6.50 7.73 11.40
N ILE A 32 7.49 6.84 11.21
CA ILE A 32 8.42 6.43 12.28
C ILE A 32 9.18 7.61 12.89
N GLY A 33 9.48 8.64 12.10
CA GLY A 33 10.22 9.82 12.52
C GLY A 33 9.47 10.72 13.50
N THR A 34 8.14 10.63 13.53
CA THR A 34 7.28 11.42 14.42
C THR A 34 6.88 10.69 15.70
N SER A 35 7.18 9.39 15.80
CA SER A 35 6.93 8.58 17.00
C SER A 35 7.51 9.11 18.32
N PRO A 36 8.62 9.88 18.38
CA PRO A 36 9.09 10.44 19.64
C PRO A 36 8.13 11.43 20.29
N LEU A 37 7.16 11.99 19.53
CA LEU A 37 6.12 12.88 20.05
C LEU A 37 5.20 12.17 21.07
N TYR A 38 4.99 10.86 20.94
CA TYR A 38 3.97 10.14 21.70
C TYR A 38 4.42 8.82 22.31
N ALA A 39 5.44 8.14 21.76
CA ALA A 39 5.76 6.77 22.13
C ALA A 39 6.19 6.63 23.61
N LEU A 40 7.07 7.50 24.11
CA LEU A 40 7.54 7.39 25.49
C LEU A 40 6.46 7.79 26.50
N HIS A 41 5.73 8.87 26.22
CA HIS A 41 4.55 9.28 27.00
C HIS A 41 3.55 8.12 27.12
N ALA A 42 3.23 7.46 26.00
CA ALA A 42 2.28 6.35 25.98
C ALA A 42 2.77 5.10 26.76
N VAL A 43 4.08 4.94 26.99
CA VAL A 43 4.61 3.85 27.84
C VAL A 43 4.40 4.16 29.31
N PHE A 44 4.72 5.39 29.75
CA PHE A 44 4.56 5.79 31.16
C PHE A 44 3.11 6.04 31.56
N SER A 45 2.24 6.39 30.61
CA SER A 45 0.80 6.59 30.84
C SER A 45 -0.03 5.31 30.65
N ALA A 46 0.60 4.17 30.34
CA ALA A 46 -0.11 2.90 30.15
C ALA A 46 -0.61 2.30 31.49
N ASP A 47 -1.80 1.70 31.47
CA ASP A 47 -2.45 1.00 32.60
C ASP A 47 -2.31 1.75 33.95
N ASP A 48 -2.75 3.01 33.96
CA ASP A 48 -2.72 3.90 35.14
C ASP A 48 -1.31 4.10 35.75
N GLY A 49 -0.27 4.11 34.91
CA GLY A 49 1.11 4.31 35.35
C GLY A 49 1.77 3.03 35.85
N ALA A 50 1.50 1.90 35.20
CA ALA A 50 2.11 0.62 35.54
C ALA A 50 3.65 0.66 35.49
N VAL A 51 4.20 1.42 34.54
CA VAL A 51 5.64 1.74 34.46
C VAL A 51 5.92 2.97 35.29
N LYS A 52 6.83 2.88 36.26
CA LYS A 52 7.16 4.01 37.13
C LYS A 52 8.38 4.76 36.57
N PRO A 53 8.51 6.06 36.80
CA PRO A 53 9.70 6.83 36.43
C PRO A 53 10.88 6.55 37.39
N THR A 54 11.22 5.27 37.59
CA THR A 54 12.38 4.85 38.38
C THR A 54 13.58 4.64 37.48
N GLU A 55 14.79 4.66 38.04
CA GLU A 55 16.01 4.44 37.26
C GLU A 55 15.96 3.11 36.49
N VAL A 56 15.59 2.02 37.16
CA VAL A 56 15.52 0.68 36.55
C VAL A 56 14.54 0.66 35.37
N ASP A 57 13.33 1.19 35.59
CA ASP A 57 12.28 1.19 34.57
C ASP A 57 12.65 2.08 33.38
N VAL A 58 13.21 3.28 33.61
CA VAL A 58 13.60 4.20 32.54
C VAL A 58 14.70 3.57 31.68
N TYR A 59 15.76 3.02 32.26
CA TYR A 59 16.81 2.34 31.49
C TYR A 59 16.25 1.12 30.73
N GLY A 60 15.37 0.34 31.38
CA GLY A 60 14.69 -0.80 30.79
C GLY A 60 13.86 -0.42 29.57
N ILE A 61 13.01 0.61 29.68
CA ILE A 61 12.15 1.10 28.59
C ILE A 61 12.96 1.70 27.44
N ILE A 62 13.96 2.54 27.71
CA ILE A 62 14.79 3.10 26.65
C ILE A 62 15.55 1.99 25.91
N SER A 63 16.11 1.03 26.64
CA SER A 63 16.73 -0.16 26.03
C SER A 63 15.72 -0.95 25.20
N LEU A 64 14.50 -1.13 25.70
CA LEU A 64 13.45 -1.89 25.01
C LEU A 64 13.03 -1.21 23.71
N ILE A 65 12.88 0.12 23.70
CA ILE A 65 12.60 0.91 22.50
C ILE A 65 13.73 0.78 21.48
N VAL A 66 14.98 1.03 21.90
CA VAL A 66 16.16 0.99 21.01
C VAL A 66 16.31 -0.39 20.36
N TRP A 67 16.16 -1.46 21.14
CA TRP A 67 16.28 -2.82 20.61
C TRP A 67 15.07 -3.25 19.80
N SER A 68 13.87 -2.76 20.09
CA SER A 68 12.69 -3.00 19.25
C SER A 68 12.85 -2.35 17.87
N VAL A 69 13.27 -1.08 17.82
CA VAL A 69 13.59 -0.38 16.57
C VAL A 69 14.73 -1.07 15.82
N THR A 70 15.75 -1.54 16.54
CA THR A 70 16.88 -2.27 15.93
C THR A 70 16.42 -3.58 15.31
N VAL A 71 15.69 -4.42 16.04
CA VAL A 71 15.28 -5.75 15.58
C VAL A 71 14.21 -5.66 14.50
N ILE A 72 13.16 -4.87 14.71
CA ILE A 72 12.03 -4.78 13.79
C ILE A 72 12.41 -3.95 12.56
N VAL A 73 12.91 -2.73 12.75
CA VAL A 73 13.10 -1.81 11.63
C VAL A 73 14.44 -2.07 10.95
N SER A 74 15.54 -2.04 11.69
CA SER A 74 16.89 -2.13 11.10
C SER A 74 17.22 -3.54 10.56
N VAL A 75 17.00 -4.56 11.38
CA VAL A 75 17.31 -5.95 11.01
C VAL A 75 16.20 -6.51 10.13
N LYS A 76 14.98 -6.66 10.66
CA LYS A 76 13.90 -7.34 9.93
C LYS A 76 13.49 -6.60 8.65
N TYR A 77 13.08 -5.33 8.74
CA TYR A 77 12.59 -4.60 7.57
C TYR A 77 13.70 -4.18 6.61
N VAL A 78 14.61 -3.31 7.06
CA VAL A 78 15.62 -2.67 6.21
C VAL A 78 16.63 -3.67 5.64
N THR A 79 17.02 -4.69 6.40
CA THR A 79 18.04 -5.66 5.97
C THR A 79 17.46 -6.88 5.26
N PHE A 80 16.33 -7.42 5.74
CA PHE A 80 15.76 -8.67 5.21
C PHE A 80 14.52 -8.47 4.32
N ILE A 81 13.41 -7.94 4.84
CA ILE A 81 12.13 -7.85 4.11
C ILE A 81 12.26 -7.00 2.85
N MET A 82 12.98 -5.87 2.92
CA MET A 82 13.22 -5.04 1.74
C MET A 82 13.91 -5.79 0.60
N ARG A 83 14.55 -6.95 0.84
CA ARG A 83 15.12 -7.77 -0.23
C ARG A 83 14.06 -8.51 -1.05
N ALA A 84 12.88 -8.73 -0.49
CA ALA A 84 11.75 -9.44 -1.09
C ALA A 84 10.82 -8.55 -1.94
N GLY A 85 11.39 -7.57 -2.65
CA GLY A 85 10.63 -6.79 -3.62
C GLY A 85 10.27 -7.57 -4.90
N ASN A 86 9.22 -7.12 -5.59
CA ASN A 86 8.75 -7.61 -6.88
C ASN A 86 9.12 -6.62 -7.99
N ASP A 87 10.24 -6.87 -8.68
CA ASP A 87 10.82 -5.99 -9.72
C ASP A 87 10.99 -4.52 -9.31
N GLY A 88 11.37 -4.29 -8.05
CA GLY A 88 11.62 -2.95 -7.48
C GLY A 88 10.55 -2.51 -6.48
N GLU A 89 9.33 -3.03 -6.60
CA GLU A 89 8.21 -2.74 -5.70
C GLU A 89 8.30 -3.50 -4.38
N GLY A 90 7.84 -2.90 -3.30
CA GLY A 90 7.73 -3.54 -1.99
C GLY A 90 6.31 -3.45 -1.42
N GLY A 91 6.17 -3.75 -0.13
CA GLY A 91 4.88 -3.81 0.57
C GLY A 91 4.21 -5.18 0.50
N ILE A 92 3.17 -5.33 1.31
CA ILE A 92 2.40 -6.58 1.44
C ILE A 92 1.79 -7.06 0.12
N MET A 93 1.38 -6.12 -0.75
CA MET A 93 0.82 -6.43 -2.07
C MET A 93 1.86 -7.00 -3.03
N ALA A 94 3.12 -6.57 -2.93
CA ALA A 94 4.22 -7.19 -3.65
C ALA A 94 4.42 -8.65 -3.19
N LEU A 95 4.33 -8.93 -1.88
CA LEU A 95 4.38 -10.29 -1.34
C LEU A 95 3.21 -11.16 -1.83
N VAL A 96 1.98 -10.61 -1.86
CA VAL A 96 0.81 -11.30 -2.42
C VAL A 96 1.00 -11.63 -3.90
N ALA A 97 1.54 -10.70 -4.70
CA ALA A 97 1.84 -10.92 -6.11
C ALA A 97 2.89 -12.03 -6.31
N LEU A 98 3.95 -12.03 -5.50
CA LEU A 98 4.99 -13.05 -5.51
C LEU A 98 4.41 -14.43 -5.16
N ILE A 99 3.59 -14.53 -4.11
CA ILE A 99 2.94 -15.79 -3.70
C ILE A 99 2.04 -16.33 -4.81
N LYS A 100 1.23 -15.48 -5.46
CA LYS A 100 0.41 -15.92 -6.61
C LYS A 100 1.26 -16.46 -7.76
N ARG A 101 2.45 -15.89 -7.98
CA ARG A 101 3.38 -16.32 -9.03
C ARG A 101 4.09 -17.63 -8.71
N THR A 102 4.30 -17.95 -7.43
CA THR A 102 4.99 -19.19 -7.05
C THR A 102 4.26 -20.47 -7.46
N GLY A 103 2.93 -20.43 -7.58
CA GLY A 103 2.12 -21.60 -7.94
C GLY A 103 2.33 -22.75 -6.95
N LEU A 104 1.99 -22.52 -5.67
CA LEU A 104 2.15 -23.55 -4.64
C LEU A 104 1.35 -24.80 -5.03
N GLN A 105 1.94 -25.98 -4.81
CA GLN A 105 1.30 -27.26 -5.16
C GLN A 105 -0.07 -27.44 -4.49
N ASN A 106 -0.26 -26.87 -3.29
CA ASN A 106 -1.53 -26.89 -2.59
C ASN A 106 -2.31 -25.58 -2.80
N ALA A 107 -3.36 -25.64 -3.62
CA ALA A 107 -4.24 -24.51 -3.90
C ALA A 107 -4.89 -23.92 -2.63
N ARG A 108 -5.17 -24.74 -1.60
CA ARG A 108 -5.74 -24.26 -0.33
C ARG A 108 -4.75 -23.41 0.45
N THR A 109 -3.48 -23.83 0.50
CA THR A 109 -2.42 -23.06 1.17
C THR A 109 -2.18 -21.74 0.44
N GLN A 110 -2.15 -21.74 -0.89
CA GLN A 110 -2.03 -20.50 -1.66
C GLN A 110 -3.21 -19.56 -1.40
N ALA A 111 -4.44 -20.08 -1.40
CA ALA A 111 -5.63 -19.28 -1.10
C ALA A 111 -5.59 -18.70 0.33
N ALA A 112 -5.14 -19.49 1.33
CA ALA A 112 -4.99 -19.03 2.71
C ALA A 112 -3.94 -17.92 2.84
N LEU A 113 -2.79 -18.04 2.15
CA LEU A 113 -1.74 -17.02 2.17
C LEU A 113 -2.17 -15.73 1.44
N VAL A 114 -2.89 -15.85 0.33
CA VAL A 114 -3.47 -14.68 -0.35
C VAL A 114 -4.51 -14.01 0.55
N ALA A 115 -5.38 -14.78 1.21
CA ALA A 115 -6.33 -14.25 2.18
C ALA A 115 -5.64 -13.58 3.37
N ALA A 116 -4.56 -14.15 3.90
CA ALA A 116 -3.75 -13.54 4.95
C ALA A 116 -3.15 -12.21 4.47
N GLY A 117 -2.60 -12.16 3.25
CA GLY A 117 -2.09 -10.91 2.67
C GLY A 117 -3.17 -9.85 2.45
N LEU A 118 -4.37 -10.23 1.98
CA LEU A 118 -5.50 -9.31 1.89
C LEU A 118 -5.97 -8.82 3.27
N PHE A 119 -5.88 -9.66 4.29
CA PHE A 119 -6.17 -9.26 5.67
C PHE A 119 -5.13 -8.26 6.18
N GLY A 120 -3.84 -8.49 5.94
CA GLY A 120 -2.80 -7.52 6.27
C GLY A 120 -2.92 -6.21 5.50
N VAL A 121 -3.32 -6.23 4.23
CA VAL A 121 -3.67 -5.00 3.48
C VAL A 121 -4.79 -4.25 4.18
N ALA A 122 -5.82 -4.96 4.64
CA ALA A 122 -6.94 -4.33 5.33
C ALA A 122 -6.55 -3.76 6.70
N LEU A 123 -5.68 -4.45 7.45
CA LEU A 123 -5.10 -3.94 8.69
C LEU A 123 -4.23 -2.70 8.44
N PHE A 124 -3.46 -2.66 7.36
CA PHE A 124 -2.69 -1.48 6.94
C PHE A 124 -3.58 -0.26 6.70
N TYR A 125 -4.79 -0.41 6.12
CA TYR A 125 -5.75 0.70 6.07
C TYR A 125 -6.30 1.09 7.44
N GLY A 126 -6.53 0.11 8.32
CA GLY A 126 -6.98 0.33 9.69
C GLY A 126 -5.96 1.13 10.51
N ASP A 127 -4.67 0.88 10.29
CA ASP A 127 -3.57 1.65 10.85
C ASP A 127 -3.39 3.01 10.16
N GLY A 128 -3.50 3.06 8.82
CA GLY A 128 -3.24 4.27 8.04
C GLY A 128 -4.16 5.46 8.31
N MET A 129 -5.25 5.28 9.06
CA MET A 129 -6.08 6.38 9.59
C MET A 129 -5.66 6.86 10.98
N ILE A 130 -4.95 6.03 11.75
CA ILE A 130 -4.52 6.37 13.11
C ILE A 130 -3.29 7.27 13.03
N THR A 131 -2.33 6.98 12.16
CA THR A 131 -1.09 7.76 12.04
C THR A 131 -1.35 9.27 11.86
N PRO A 132 -2.21 9.72 10.93
CA PRO A 132 -2.51 11.16 10.82
C PRO A 132 -3.19 11.73 12.07
N ALA A 133 -4.07 10.94 12.69
CA ALA A 133 -4.79 11.36 13.89
C ALA A 133 -3.86 11.55 15.09
N ILE A 134 -3.05 10.54 15.42
CA ILE A 134 -2.14 10.58 16.58
C ILE A 134 -1.01 11.57 16.36
N SER A 135 -0.40 11.57 15.17
CA SER A 135 0.78 12.40 14.91
C SER A 135 0.43 13.88 14.92
N VAL A 136 -0.62 14.30 14.20
CA VAL A 136 -1.00 15.72 14.15
C VAL A 136 -1.55 16.19 15.50
N LEU A 137 -2.33 15.36 16.20
CA LEU A 137 -2.83 15.70 17.53
C LEU A 137 -1.68 15.88 18.53
N SER A 138 -0.73 14.94 18.59
CA SER A 138 0.47 15.06 19.45
C SER A 138 1.36 16.26 19.08
N ALA A 139 1.46 16.62 17.80
CA ALA A 139 2.17 17.83 17.41
C ALA A 139 1.48 19.10 17.95
N VAL A 140 0.16 19.20 17.82
CA VAL A 140 -0.59 20.40 18.24
C VAL A 140 -0.72 20.50 19.76
N GLU A 141 -0.77 19.39 20.48
CA GLU A 141 -0.78 19.34 21.96
C GLU A 141 0.45 20.04 22.59
N GLY A 142 1.55 20.21 21.85
CA GLY A 142 2.68 21.02 22.33
C GLY A 142 2.35 22.49 22.60
N ILE A 143 1.24 23.00 22.05
CA ILE A 143 0.72 24.33 22.38
C ILE A 143 0.33 24.41 23.85
N GLU A 144 -0.25 23.34 24.42
CA GLU A 144 -0.67 23.29 25.82
C GLU A 144 0.54 23.43 26.77
N VAL A 145 1.66 22.78 26.42
CA VAL A 145 2.93 22.88 27.18
C VAL A 145 3.54 24.29 27.09
N ALA A 146 3.33 25.00 25.98
CA ALA A 146 3.82 26.37 25.80
C ALA A 146 2.87 27.41 26.43
N ALA A 147 1.56 27.15 26.42
CA ALA A 147 0.52 28.04 26.90
C ALA A 147 -0.72 27.22 27.35
N PRO A 148 -0.82 26.83 28.64
CA PRO A 148 -1.90 25.97 29.14
C PRO A 148 -3.31 26.54 28.93
N SER A 149 -3.46 27.87 28.85
CA SER A 149 -4.74 28.53 28.57
C SER A 149 -5.33 28.23 27.18
N LEU A 150 -4.55 27.58 26.29
CA LEU A 150 -4.92 27.26 24.92
C LEU A 150 -5.29 25.78 24.70
N GLU A 151 -5.48 24.98 25.77
CA GLU A 151 -5.91 23.57 25.67
C GLU A 151 -7.16 23.41 24.78
N SER A 152 -8.16 24.28 24.98
CA SER A 152 -9.44 24.24 24.23
C SER A 152 -9.32 24.46 22.71
N VAL A 153 -8.20 25.02 22.22
CA VAL A 153 -8.00 25.25 20.78
C VAL A 153 -7.20 24.14 20.08
N VAL A 154 -6.62 23.20 20.83
CA VAL A 154 -5.82 22.08 20.28
C VAL A 154 -6.65 21.23 19.31
N LEU A 155 -7.85 20.81 19.71
CA LEU A 155 -8.72 19.98 18.89
C LEU A 155 -9.21 20.71 17.61
N PRO A 156 -9.73 21.96 17.68
CA PRO A 156 -10.07 22.75 16.49
C PRO A 156 -8.90 22.97 15.51
N ILE A 157 -7.69 23.23 16.02
CA ILE A 157 -6.49 23.40 15.18
C ILE A 157 -6.17 22.08 14.48
N THR A 158 -6.17 20.96 15.21
CA THR A 158 -5.90 19.62 14.67
C THR A 158 -6.87 19.28 13.54
N VAL A 159 -8.17 19.50 13.74
CA VAL A 159 -9.21 19.27 12.71
C VAL A 159 -8.99 20.17 11.49
N THR A 160 -8.61 21.43 11.70
CA THR A 160 -8.34 22.38 10.61
C THR A 160 -7.12 21.96 9.78
N VAL A 161 -6.02 21.58 10.45
CA VAL A 161 -4.79 21.11 9.82
C VAL A 161 -5.04 19.85 9.00
N LEU A 162 -5.75 18.86 9.56
CA LEU A 162 -6.12 17.63 8.86
C LEU A 162 -7.08 17.88 7.69
N THR A 163 -8.04 18.78 7.85
CA THR A 163 -8.96 19.15 6.76
C THR A 163 -8.19 19.80 5.60
N GLY A 164 -7.29 20.74 5.89
CA GLY A 164 -6.40 21.32 4.89
C GLY A 164 -5.57 20.25 4.17
N LEU A 165 -5.03 19.29 4.93
CA LEU A 165 -4.27 18.18 4.39
C LEU A 165 -5.08 17.33 3.40
N PHE A 166 -6.29 16.90 3.75
CA PHE A 166 -7.10 16.04 2.90
C PHE A 166 -7.68 16.77 1.68
N VAL A 167 -7.94 18.08 1.78
CA VAL A 167 -8.41 18.92 0.67
C VAL A 167 -7.30 19.14 -0.37
N ILE A 168 -6.05 19.35 0.07
CA ILE A 168 -4.94 19.65 -0.85
C ILE A 168 -4.49 18.41 -1.66
N GLN A 169 -4.85 17.19 -1.25
CA GLN A 169 -4.44 15.94 -1.91
C GLN A 169 -4.75 15.89 -3.42
N ARG A 170 -5.85 16.52 -3.85
CA ARG A 170 -6.27 16.51 -5.26
C ARG A 170 -5.29 17.23 -6.21
N PHE A 171 -4.45 18.12 -5.68
CA PHE A 171 -3.51 18.91 -6.46
C PHE A 171 -2.16 18.21 -6.68
N GLY A 172 -1.99 17.02 -6.10
CA GLY A 172 -0.75 16.25 -6.21
C GLY A 172 0.36 16.73 -5.27
N THR A 173 1.30 15.84 -4.99
CA THR A 173 2.45 16.10 -4.12
C THR A 173 3.62 16.80 -4.84
N HIS A 174 3.52 17.04 -6.15
CA HIS A 174 4.58 17.60 -6.98
C HIS A 174 5.07 19.00 -6.54
N VAL A 175 4.18 19.86 -6.03
CA VAL A 175 4.54 21.23 -5.60
C VAL A 175 5.21 21.24 -4.23
N ILE A 176 4.89 20.27 -3.35
CA ILE A 176 5.30 20.29 -1.94
C ILE A 176 6.46 19.30 -1.66
N GLY A 177 6.63 18.27 -2.49
CA GLY A 177 7.64 17.22 -2.29
C GLY A 177 9.09 17.70 -2.25
N ARG A 178 9.40 18.85 -2.88
CA ARG A 178 10.74 19.48 -2.80
C ARG A 178 11.06 20.04 -1.41
N ILE A 179 10.04 20.42 -0.64
CA ILE A 179 10.17 21.01 0.69
C ILE A 179 10.25 19.92 1.77
N PHE A 180 9.69 18.73 1.50
CA PHE A 180 9.64 17.64 2.48
C PHE A 180 11.02 17.19 2.96
N GLY A 181 11.96 16.96 2.04
CA GLY A 181 13.31 16.55 2.39
C GLY A 181 14.01 17.53 3.36
N PRO A 182 14.12 18.83 3.01
CA PRO A 182 14.69 19.84 3.90
C PRO A 182 14.00 19.94 5.27
N VAL A 183 12.66 19.90 5.32
CA VAL A 183 11.92 19.93 6.58
C VAL A 183 12.24 18.71 7.44
N MET A 184 12.32 17.51 6.85
CA MET A 184 12.67 16.30 7.59
C MET A 184 14.13 16.29 8.04
N ILE A 185 15.07 16.87 7.29
CA ILE A 185 16.45 17.09 7.78
C ILE A 185 16.43 17.98 9.02
N LEU A 186 15.70 19.09 8.97
CA LEU A 186 15.59 20.00 10.09
C LEU A 186 14.94 19.31 11.30
N TRP A 187 13.89 18.52 11.09
CA TRP A 187 13.24 17.71 12.11
C TRP A 187 14.21 16.74 12.79
N PHE A 188 14.85 15.84 12.03
CA PHE A 188 15.79 14.88 12.60
C PHE A 188 17.02 15.55 13.23
N GLY A 189 17.48 16.66 12.66
CA GLY A 189 18.52 17.49 13.27
C GLY A 189 18.09 18.05 14.62
N ALA A 190 16.87 18.58 14.72
CA ALA A 190 16.32 19.10 15.98
C ALA A 190 16.13 18.00 17.03
N LEU A 191 15.67 16.79 16.63
CA LEU A 191 15.59 15.63 17.50
C LEU A 191 16.96 15.25 18.10
N ALA A 192 17.99 15.20 17.25
CA ALA A 192 19.34 14.86 17.66
C ALA A 192 19.94 15.93 18.58
N VAL A 193 19.76 17.22 18.28
CA VAL A 193 20.25 18.34 19.11
C VAL A 193 19.56 18.33 20.48
N ALA A 194 18.24 18.17 20.53
CA ALA A 194 17.49 18.09 21.78
C ALA A 194 17.93 16.89 22.63
N GLY A 195 18.13 15.72 22.00
CA GLY A 195 18.63 14.52 22.66
C GLY A 195 20.04 14.70 23.24
N ILE A 196 20.97 15.21 22.43
CA ILE A 196 22.35 15.47 22.86
C ILE A 196 22.40 16.50 23.99
N GLY A 197 21.55 17.53 23.94
CA GLY A 197 21.49 18.58 24.96
C GLY A 197 21.33 18.03 26.37
N ARG A 198 20.41 17.07 26.58
CA ARG A 198 20.26 16.39 27.88
C ARG A 198 21.32 15.32 28.13
N LEU A 199 21.76 14.60 27.09
CA LEU A 199 22.76 13.56 27.19
C LEU A 199 24.09 14.03 27.81
N VAL A 200 24.48 15.29 27.54
CA VAL A 200 25.69 15.90 28.13
C VAL A 200 25.59 16.04 29.64
N HIS A 201 24.39 16.27 30.17
CA HIS A 201 24.16 16.43 31.61
C HIS A 201 24.02 15.09 32.34
N HIS A 202 23.53 14.05 31.66
CA HIS A 202 23.33 12.71 32.24
C HIS A 202 23.94 11.59 31.36
N PRO A 203 25.27 11.53 31.16
CA PRO A 203 25.90 10.62 30.21
C PRO A 203 25.74 9.13 30.56
N ALA A 204 25.36 8.82 31.80
CA ALA A 204 25.11 7.46 32.26
C ALA A 204 23.98 6.77 31.45
N ILE A 205 23.01 7.53 30.91
CA ILE A 205 21.88 6.98 30.13
C ILE A 205 22.35 6.21 28.90
N LEU A 206 23.58 6.44 28.39
CA LEU A 206 24.17 5.65 27.30
C LEU A 206 24.22 4.15 27.60
N ARG A 207 24.24 3.75 28.88
CA ARG A 207 24.21 2.33 29.25
C ARG A 207 22.93 1.64 28.80
N SER A 208 21.83 2.39 28.62
CA SER A 208 20.55 1.87 28.07
C SER A 208 20.67 1.33 26.63
N LEU A 209 21.77 1.61 25.91
CA LEU A 209 22.04 0.96 24.62
C LEU A 209 22.34 -0.54 24.77
N SER A 210 22.78 -0.99 25.95
CA SER A 210 23.01 -2.40 26.23
C SER A 210 21.67 -3.14 26.33
N PRO A 211 21.47 -4.23 25.57
CA PRO A 211 20.23 -5.03 25.63
C PRO A 211 19.99 -5.64 27.00
N HIS A 212 21.03 -5.70 27.84
CA HIS A 212 20.95 -6.19 29.20
C HIS A 212 19.85 -5.47 30.00
N TYR A 213 19.69 -4.15 29.85
CA TYR A 213 18.66 -3.41 30.59
C TYR A 213 17.23 -3.80 30.18
N ALA A 214 16.97 -4.00 28.89
CA ALA A 214 15.69 -4.51 28.44
C ALA A 214 15.43 -5.94 28.95
N LEU A 215 16.44 -6.82 28.87
CA LEU A 215 16.31 -8.20 29.33
C LEU A 215 16.09 -8.27 30.85
N ASP A 216 16.83 -7.47 31.60
CA ASP A 216 16.72 -7.39 33.05
C ASP A 216 15.34 -6.85 33.47
N PHE A 217 14.85 -5.80 32.81
CA PHE A 217 13.49 -5.29 33.02
C PHE A 217 12.41 -6.35 32.74
N ILE A 218 12.55 -7.12 31.65
CA ILE A 218 11.63 -8.23 31.33
C ILE A 218 11.68 -9.33 32.39
N VAL A 219 12.86 -9.67 32.91
CA VAL A 219 13.02 -10.74 33.90
C VAL A 219 12.51 -10.31 35.28
N GLN A 220 12.79 -9.06 35.68
CA GLN A 220 12.40 -8.54 36.99
C GLN A 220 10.91 -8.21 37.08
N ALA A 221 10.33 -7.68 36.00
CA ALA A 221 8.95 -7.22 35.97
C ALA A 221 8.21 -7.69 34.70
N PRO A 222 8.04 -9.01 34.48
CA PRO A 222 7.52 -9.55 33.22
C PRO A 222 6.11 -9.05 32.85
N GLY A 223 5.23 -8.86 33.85
CA GLY A 223 3.89 -8.30 33.62
C GLY A 223 3.92 -6.84 33.17
N ILE A 224 4.73 -6.01 33.83
CA ILE A 224 4.88 -4.59 33.48
C ILE A 224 5.58 -4.46 32.12
N ALA A 225 6.61 -5.27 31.86
CA ALA A 225 7.28 -5.31 30.57
C ALA A 225 6.34 -5.72 29.43
N PHE A 226 5.42 -6.65 29.68
CA PHE A 226 4.40 -7.05 28.71
C PHE A 226 3.42 -5.90 28.40
N ILE A 227 2.97 -5.15 29.41
CA ILE A 227 2.15 -3.95 29.23
C ILE A 227 2.93 -2.88 28.45
N ALA A 228 4.18 -2.63 28.83
CA ALA A 228 5.05 -1.67 28.19
C ALA A 228 5.28 -2.00 26.70
N LEU A 229 5.46 -3.27 26.34
CA LEU A 229 5.56 -3.73 24.94
C LEU A 229 4.35 -3.30 24.10
N GLY A 230 3.16 -3.27 24.71
CA GLY A 230 1.93 -2.77 24.08
C GLY A 230 2.05 -1.32 23.61
N SER A 231 2.81 -0.47 24.30
CA SER A 231 3.05 0.93 23.92
C SER A 231 4.39 1.15 23.20
N VAL A 232 5.43 0.36 23.48
CA VAL A 232 6.72 0.42 22.76
C VAL A 232 6.54 0.16 21.26
N VAL A 233 5.49 -0.56 20.87
CA VAL A 233 5.11 -0.75 19.46
C VAL A 233 5.02 0.58 18.69
N LEU A 234 4.63 1.66 19.36
CA LEU A 234 4.48 3.01 18.78
C LEU A 234 5.80 3.59 18.28
N ALA A 235 6.94 3.09 18.76
CA ALA A 235 8.26 3.50 18.28
C ALA A 235 8.69 2.79 16.99
N VAL A 236 7.99 1.72 16.58
CA VAL A 236 8.32 0.93 15.38
C VAL A 236 7.29 1.04 14.27
N THR A 237 6.24 1.85 14.47
CA THR A 237 5.22 2.12 13.45
C THR A 237 5.84 2.83 12.24
N GLY A 238 5.33 2.56 11.03
CA GLY A 238 5.92 3.04 9.78
C GLY A 238 6.96 2.10 9.16
N ALA A 239 7.29 0.97 9.79
CA ALA A 239 8.19 -0.05 9.23
C ALA A 239 7.63 -0.67 7.93
N GLU A 240 6.32 -0.86 7.87
CA GLU A 240 5.59 -1.32 6.69
C GLU A 240 5.54 -0.26 5.58
N ALA A 241 5.43 1.04 5.94
CA ALA A 241 5.51 2.14 4.98
C ALA A 241 6.89 2.20 4.29
N LEU A 242 7.97 1.99 5.05
CA LEU A 242 9.34 1.83 4.52
C LEU A 242 9.44 0.77 3.44
N TYR A 243 8.72 -0.34 3.61
CA TYR A 243 8.71 -1.42 2.64
C TYR A 243 7.84 -1.08 1.42
N ALA A 244 6.67 -0.47 1.62
CA ALA A 244 5.76 -0.08 0.54
C ALA A 244 6.39 0.95 -0.41
N ASP A 245 7.18 1.89 0.10
CA ASP A 245 7.79 2.98 -0.69
C ASP A 245 9.08 2.62 -1.43
N MET A 246 9.48 1.34 -1.39
CA MET A 246 10.60 0.86 -2.16
C MET A 246 10.46 1.08 -3.67
N GLY A 247 9.23 1.07 -4.21
CA GLY A 247 8.97 1.32 -5.63
C GLY A 247 9.45 2.70 -6.10
N HIS A 248 9.36 3.70 -5.22
CA HIS A 248 9.69 5.10 -5.53
C HIS A 248 11.19 5.38 -5.44
N PHE A 249 11.83 4.97 -4.35
CA PHE A 249 13.22 5.37 -4.05
C PHE A 249 14.23 4.23 -4.21
N GLY A 250 13.76 2.98 -4.22
CA GLY A 250 14.62 1.82 -4.13
C GLY A 250 15.26 1.64 -2.75
N ARG A 251 15.95 0.50 -2.58
CA ARG A 251 16.50 0.08 -1.29
C ARG A 251 17.69 0.92 -0.81
N PRO A 252 18.70 1.26 -1.65
CA PRO A 252 19.92 1.93 -1.16
C PRO A 252 19.69 3.33 -0.56
N PRO A 253 18.85 4.22 -1.15
CA PRO A 253 18.57 5.53 -0.56
C PRO A 253 17.89 5.43 0.81
N ILE A 254 16.88 4.57 0.93
CA ILE A 254 16.18 4.30 2.20
C ILE A 254 17.17 3.79 3.25
N ARG A 255 17.99 2.80 2.92
CA ARG A 255 18.98 2.24 3.86
C ARG A 255 19.97 3.29 4.37
N ARG A 256 20.44 4.19 3.50
CA ARG A 256 21.37 5.26 3.90
C ARG A 256 20.70 6.29 4.79
N ALA A 257 19.51 6.78 4.43
CA ALA A 257 18.75 7.70 5.26
C ALA A 257 18.48 7.12 6.65
N TRP A 258 18.11 5.83 6.71
CA TRP A 258 17.88 5.12 7.97
C TRP A 258 19.12 5.12 8.88
N PHE A 259 20.24 4.53 8.44
CA PHE A 259 21.39 4.32 9.32
C PHE A 259 22.20 5.58 9.62
N PHE A 260 22.17 6.61 8.75
CA PHE A 260 22.98 7.82 8.95
C PHE A 260 22.22 8.99 9.57
N ILE A 261 20.89 9.04 9.44
CA ILE A 261 20.10 10.20 9.91
C ILE A 261 19.04 9.74 10.90
N VAL A 262 18.13 8.87 10.46
CA VAL A 262 16.89 8.59 11.20
C VAL A 262 17.15 7.78 12.46
N PHE A 263 17.80 6.63 12.34
CA PHE A 263 18.09 5.76 13.47
C PHE A 263 18.91 6.47 14.56
N PRO A 264 20.05 7.15 14.25
CA PRO A 264 20.78 7.92 15.24
C PRO A 264 19.95 9.03 15.91
N ALA A 265 19.17 9.79 15.13
CA ALA A 265 18.35 10.88 15.68
C ALA A 265 17.27 10.37 16.64
N LEU A 266 16.58 9.29 16.29
CA LEU A 266 15.57 8.67 17.15
C LEU A 266 16.19 8.12 18.44
N THR A 267 17.30 7.38 18.34
CA THR A 267 18.01 6.84 19.50
C THR A 267 18.48 7.94 20.45
N LEU A 268 19.09 9.02 19.91
CA LEU A 268 19.51 10.17 20.71
C LEU A 268 18.32 10.85 21.40
N ASN A 269 17.21 11.02 20.69
CA ASN A 269 16.04 11.67 21.26
C ASN A 269 15.40 10.85 22.38
N TYR A 270 15.20 9.54 22.20
CA TYR A 270 14.67 8.67 23.25
C TYR A 270 15.58 8.63 24.48
N MET A 271 16.91 8.55 24.30
CA MET A 271 17.85 8.65 25.43
C MET A 271 17.77 10.02 26.13
N GLY A 272 17.61 11.11 25.37
CA GLY A 272 17.42 12.45 25.94
C GLY A 272 16.14 12.58 26.75
N GLN A 273 15.02 12.04 26.26
CA GLN A 273 13.77 11.98 27.00
C GLN A 273 13.88 11.10 28.25
N GLY A 274 14.55 9.96 28.17
CA GLY A 274 14.83 9.12 29.35
C GLY A 274 15.67 9.84 30.40
N SER A 275 16.73 10.54 29.97
CA SER A 275 17.54 11.38 30.84
C SER A 275 16.72 12.49 31.53
N LEU A 276 15.79 13.11 30.82
CA LEU A 276 14.91 14.12 31.40
C LEU A 276 14.04 13.53 32.51
N ILE A 277 13.45 12.35 32.29
CA ILE A 277 12.56 11.70 33.26
C ILE A 277 13.33 11.26 34.52
N LEU A 278 14.61 10.88 34.38
CA LEU A 278 15.47 10.56 35.52
C LEU A 278 15.72 11.78 36.42
N ASP A 279 15.90 12.95 35.80
CA ASP A 279 16.14 14.21 36.53
C ASP A 279 14.83 14.79 37.10
N ASP A 280 13.73 14.67 36.35
CA ASP A 280 12.41 15.18 36.69
C ASP A 280 11.32 14.16 36.33
N PRO A 281 10.87 13.34 37.31
CA PRO A 281 9.82 12.34 37.10
C PRO A 281 8.47 12.92 36.63
N SER A 282 8.19 14.21 36.87
CA SER A 282 6.95 14.84 36.40
C SER A 282 6.92 15.03 34.87
N ALA A 283 8.09 14.97 34.24
CA ALA A 283 8.21 15.13 32.79
C ALA A 283 7.56 14.01 31.97
N ILE A 284 7.07 12.94 32.60
CA ILE A 284 6.29 11.88 31.92
C ILE A 284 5.04 12.39 31.24
N GLU A 285 4.46 13.52 31.68
CA GLU A 285 3.26 14.12 31.07
C GLU A 285 3.48 14.52 29.60
N ASN A 286 4.64 15.09 29.28
CA ASN A 286 5.01 15.43 27.91
C ASN A 286 6.54 15.44 27.72
N PRO A 287 7.18 14.26 27.71
CA PRO A 287 8.63 14.14 27.72
C PRO A 287 9.28 14.76 26.48
N PHE A 288 8.55 14.78 25.35
CA PHE A 288 9.04 15.40 24.12
C PHE A 288 9.12 16.93 24.24
N TYR A 289 8.03 17.62 24.58
CA TYR A 289 8.04 19.09 24.59
C TYR A 289 8.78 19.68 25.80
N LEU A 290 8.84 18.95 26.92
CA LEU A 290 9.63 19.35 28.09
C LEU A 290 11.14 19.15 27.88
N LEU A 291 11.53 18.30 26.92
CA LEU A 291 12.93 18.20 26.46
C LEU A 291 13.40 19.50 25.80
N ILE A 292 12.47 20.25 25.20
CA ILE A 292 12.78 21.42 24.38
C ILE A 292 12.87 22.69 25.25
N PRO A 293 13.94 23.51 25.09
CA PRO A 293 14.06 24.78 25.79
C PRO A 293 12.86 25.70 25.54
N GLU A 294 12.42 26.42 26.57
CA GLU A 294 11.20 27.25 26.56
C GLU A 294 11.10 28.18 25.35
N TRP A 295 12.18 28.91 25.04
CA TRP A 295 12.23 29.86 23.91
C TRP A 295 12.00 29.20 22.54
N SER A 296 12.26 27.90 22.43
CA SER A 296 12.18 27.12 21.19
C SER A 296 10.96 26.18 21.11
N ARG A 297 10.11 26.12 22.15
CA ARG A 297 8.92 25.25 22.16
C ARG A 297 7.93 25.59 21.06
N VAL A 298 7.58 26.86 20.89
CA VAL A 298 6.64 27.29 19.82
C VAL A 298 7.20 27.02 18.42
N PRO A 299 8.46 27.38 18.10
CA PRO A 299 9.10 26.93 16.85
C PRO A 299 9.07 25.41 16.65
N MET A 300 9.29 24.63 17.71
CA MET A 300 9.22 23.17 17.65
C MET A 300 7.80 22.68 17.33
N VAL A 301 6.75 23.27 17.91
CA VAL A 301 5.35 22.92 17.58
C VAL A 301 5.09 23.11 16.08
N VAL A 302 5.56 24.21 15.49
CA VAL A 302 5.42 24.46 14.05
C VAL A 302 6.17 23.39 13.25
N LEU A 303 7.43 23.10 13.63
CA LEU A 303 8.24 22.08 12.96
C LEU A 303 7.63 20.67 13.09
N ALA A 304 7.14 20.30 14.27
CA ALA A 304 6.45 19.04 14.54
C ALA A 304 5.15 18.95 13.72
N THR A 305 4.38 20.04 13.62
CA THR A 305 3.17 20.08 12.78
C THR A 305 3.54 19.86 11.31
N LEU A 306 4.61 20.48 10.81
CA LEU A 306 5.08 20.25 9.44
C LEU A 306 5.57 18.80 9.22
N ALA A 307 6.33 18.24 10.17
CA ALA A 307 6.81 16.86 10.10
C ALA A 307 5.67 15.85 10.13
N THR A 308 4.63 16.08 10.95
CA THR A 308 3.47 15.19 11.06
C THR A 308 2.51 15.32 9.88
N LEU A 309 2.42 16.50 9.26
CA LEU A 309 1.79 16.64 7.94
C LEU A 309 2.51 15.78 6.90
N ILE A 310 3.84 15.83 6.85
CA ILE A 310 4.66 15.01 5.94
C ILE A 310 4.45 13.50 6.23
N ALA A 311 4.47 13.09 7.49
CA ALA A 311 4.19 11.72 7.92
C ALA A 311 2.81 11.25 7.42
N SER A 312 1.78 12.07 7.63
CA SER A 312 0.42 11.79 7.19
C SER A 312 0.32 11.66 5.67
N GLN A 313 1.08 12.47 4.91
CA GLN A 313 1.14 12.37 3.45
C GLN A 313 1.72 11.05 2.95
N ALA A 314 2.76 10.55 3.62
CA ALA A 314 3.38 9.27 3.27
C ALA A 314 2.36 8.14 3.36
N VAL A 315 1.63 8.07 4.47
CA VAL A 315 0.61 7.05 4.74
C VAL A 315 -0.55 7.14 3.75
N ILE A 316 -1.07 8.34 3.50
CA ILE A 316 -2.15 8.57 2.52
C ILE A 316 -1.71 8.14 1.10
N SER A 317 -0.49 8.50 0.70
CA SER A 317 0.08 8.10 -0.60
C SER A 317 0.29 6.59 -0.68
N GLY A 318 0.76 5.96 0.40
CA GLY A 318 0.88 4.51 0.54
C GLY A 318 -0.47 3.81 0.35
N ALA A 319 -1.54 4.33 0.97
CA ALA A 319 -2.89 3.82 0.80
C ALA A 319 -3.38 3.91 -0.66
N PHE A 320 -3.09 5.00 -1.37
CA PHE A 320 -3.40 5.13 -2.80
C PHE A 320 -2.63 4.12 -3.66
N SER A 321 -1.34 3.90 -3.38
CA SER A 321 -0.52 2.92 -4.07
C SER A 321 -1.04 1.50 -3.87
N VAL A 322 -1.30 1.11 -2.62
CA VAL A 322 -1.87 -0.20 -2.27
C VAL A 322 -3.25 -0.39 -2.89
N THR A 323 -4.10 0.66 -2.92
CA THR A 323 -5.41 0.61 -3.61
C THR A 323 -5.23 0.29 -5.08
N ARG A 324 -4.35 1.03 -5.77
CA ARG A 324 -4.07 0.85 -7.20
C ARG A 324 -3.60 -0.58 -7.47
N GLN A 325 -2.64 -1.08 -6.69
CA GLN A 325 -2.14 -2.46 -6.78
C GLN A 325 -3.27 -3.49 -6.56
N ALA A 326 -4.21 -3.24 -5.64
CA ALA A 326 -5.37 -4.09 -5.41
C ALA A 326 -6.33 -4.11 -6.60
N VAL A 327 -6.59 -2.97 -7.22
CA VAL A 327 -7.40 -2.88 -8.45
C VAL A 327 -6.76 -3.69 -9.58
N GLN A 328 -5.46 -3.56 -9.79
CA GLN A 328 -4.76 -4.22 -10.89
C GLN A 328 -4.58 -5.72 -10.68
N LEU A 329 -4.41 -6.17 -9.43
CA LEU A 329 -4.41 -7.60 -9.08
C LEU A 329 -5.82 -8.24 -9.07
N GLY A 330 -6.86 -7.42 -9.26
CA GLY A 330 -8.27 -7.84 -9.38
C GLY A 330 -9.01 -7.98 -8.05
N PHE A 331 -8.47 -7.45 -6.96
CA PHE A 331 -9.05 -7.50 -5.61
C PHE A 331 -9.99 -6.32 -5.31
N LEU A 332 -9.95 -5.26 -6.11
CA LEU A 332 -10.91 -4.15 -6.07
C LEU A 332 -11.52 -3.86 -7.46
N PRO A 333 -12.72 -3.26 -7.51
CA PRO A 333 -13.28 -2.72 -8.74
C PRO A 333 -12.37 -1.64 -9.30
N ARG A 334 -12.53 -1.35 -10.60
CA ARG A 334 -11.87 -0.20 -11.22
C ARG A 334 -12.39 1.07 -10.57
N LEU A 335 -11.56 1.71 -9.76
CA LEU A 335 -11.86 3.01 -9.15
C LEU A 335 -11.38 4.14 -10.07
N GLN A 336 -11.93 5.34 -9.89
CA GLN A 336 -11.41 6.52 -10.55
C GLN A 336 -10.03 6.84 -9.98
N ILE A 337 -9.00 6.63 -10.78
CA ILE A 337 -7.61 6.89 -10.43
C ILE A 337 -7.16 8.10 -11.23
N ARG A 338 -6.85 9.21 -10.55
CA ARG A 338 -6.30 10.42 -11.21
C ARG A 338 -4.80 10.45 -11.02
N HIS A 339 -4.07 10.55 -12.12
CA HIS A 339 -2.62 10.78 -12.07
C HIS A 339 -2.38 12.26 -11.85
N THR A 340 -1.61 12.59 -10.81
CA THR A 340 -1.34 13.98 -10.44
C THR A 340 -0.03 14.52 -11.04
N SER A 341 0.80 13.64 -11.60
CA SER A 341 1.98 14.00 -12.40
C SER A 341 2.14 13.01 -13.56
N GLU A 342 2.60 13.51 -14.71
CA GLU A 342 2.92 12.69 -15.89
C GLU A 342 4.32 12.04 -15.80
N ASP A 343 5.20 12.59 -14.96
CA ASP A 343 6.63 12.24 -14.92
C ASP A 343 7.02 11.32 -13.73
N GLU A 344 6.28 11.34 -12.62
CA GLU A 344 6.60 10.57 -11.40
C GLU A 344 5.63 9.39 -11.19
N ILE A 345 6.14 8.17 -11.37
CA ILE A 345 5.44 6.91 -11.08
C ILE A 345 5.17 6.88 -9.57
N GLY A 346 3.90 6.95 -9.16
CA GLY A 346 3.51 6.87 -7.74
C GLY A 346 2.57 7.96 -7.25
N GLN A 347 2.49 9.10 -7.94
CA GLN A 347 1.65 10.22 -7.52
C GLN A 347 0.21 10.05 -8.03
N VAL A 348 -0.49 9.15 -7.34
CA VAL A 348 -1.84 8.71 -7.67
C VAL A 348 -2.82 9.29 -6.67
N TYR A 349 -3.88 9.94 -7.14
CA TYR A 349 -4.99 10.39 -6.30
C TYR A 349 -6.19 9.47 -6.48
N VAL A 350 -6.66 8.87 -5.38
CA VAL A 350 -7.86 8.03 -5.34
C VAL A 350 -8.93 8.70 -4.47
N PRO A 351 -9.90 9.44 -5.06
CA PRO A 351 -10.84 10.27 -4.31
C PRO A 351 -11.63 9.52 -3.24
N ALA A 352 -12.13 8.32 -3.57
CA ALA A 352 -12.93 7.51 -2.65
C ALA A 352 -12.14 7.11 -1.39
N VAL A 353 -10.86 6.76 -1.55
CA VAL A 353 -9.97 6.40 -0.45
C VAL A 353 -9.60 7.63 0.36
N ASN A 354 -9.31 8.75 -0.30
CA ASN A 354 -8.98 10.02 0.35
C ASN A 354 -10.08 10.47 1.31
N TRP A 355 -11.32 10.56 0.82
CA TRP A 355 -12.44 11.01 1.64
C TRP A 355 -12.87 9.96 2.67
N GLY A 356 -12.72 8.67 2.37
CA GLY A 356 -12.93 7.61 3.35
C GLY A 356 -11.95 7.70 4.53
N LEU A 357 -10.65 7.87 4.24
CA LEU A 357 -9.62 8.09 5.25
C LEU A 357 -9.87 9.38 6.02
N PHE A 358 -10.22 10.49 5.35
CA PHE A 358 -10.54 11.76 6.00
C PHE A 358 -11.63 11.62 7.08
N VAL A 359 -12.75 10.98 6.73
CA VAL A 359 -13.86 10.77 7.66
C VAL A 359 -13.42 9.91 8.84
N ALA A 360 -12.67 8.83 8.58
CA ALA A 360 -12.18 7.95 9.63
C ALA A 360 -11.18 8.64 10.58
N VAL A 361 -10.25 9.42 10.03
CA VAL A 361 -9.28 10.22 10.79
C VAL A 361 -9.99 11.25 11.66
N LEU A 362 -10.95 12.01 11.12
CA LEU A 362 -11.71 12.98 11.90
C LEU A 362 -12.55 12.31 13.00
N ALA A 363 -13.17 11.17 12.71
CA ALA A 363 -13.91 10.40 13.72
C ALA A 363 -13.00 9.95 14.87
N LEU A 364 -11.76 9.54 14.59
CA LEU A 364 -10.76 9.19 15.61
C LEU A 364 -10.36 10.41 16.45
N VAL A 365 -9.98 11.53 15.80
CA VAL A 365 -9.55 12.74 16.49
C VAL A 365 -10.66 13.29 17.40
N ILE A 366 -11.89 13.38 16.89
CA ILE A 366 -13.04 13.88 17.65
C ILE A 366 -13.48 12.87 18.73
N GLY A 367 -13.45 11.57 18.42
CA GLY A 367 -13.90 10.51 19.33
C GLY A 367 -12.98 10.30 20.52
N PHE A 368 -11.66 10.39 20.33
CA PHE A 368 -10.67 10.21 21.40
C PHE A 368 -10.28 11.52 22.09
N GLY A 369 -10.24 12.64 21.36
CA GLY A 369 -9.99 13.98 21.89
C GLY A 369 -8.53 14.29 22.27
N SER A 370 -7.77 13.31 22.78
CA SER A 370 -6.35 13.47 23.13
C SER A 370 -5.48 12.33 22.58
N SER A 371 -4.19 12.60 22.37
CA SER A 371 -3.25 11.62 21.83
C SER A 371 -2.99 10.47 22.79
N ALA A 372 -3.02 10.71 24.11
CA ALA A 372 -2.88 9.67 25.13
C ALA A 372 -4.00 8.61 25.02
N LYS A 373 -5.27 9.04 24.91
CA LYS A 373 -6.41 8.14 24.73
C LYS A 373 -6.37 7.45 23.37
N LEU A 374 -5.88 8.12 22.34
CA LEU A 374 -5.73 7.49 21.02
C LEU A 374 -4.62 6.43 21.02
N ALA A 375 -3.53 6.65 21.77
CA ALA A 375 -2.42 5.70 21.91
C ALA A 375 -2.83 4.39 22.59
N THR A 376 -3.82 4.41 23.50
CA THR A 376 -4.35 3.17 24.12
C THR A 376 -5.12 2.31 23.13
N ALA A 377 -5.64 2.89 22.05
CA ALA A 377 -6.33 2.17 20.98
C ALA A 377 -5.39 1.72 19.83
N TYR A 378 -4.11 2.11 19.89
CA TYR A 378 -3.18 1.94 18.79
C TYR A 378 -2.21 0.75 18.99
N GLY A 379 -1.78 0.14 17.88
CA GLY A 379 -0.72 -0.89 17.82
C GLY A 379 -1.17 -2.28 17.34
N ILE A 380 -2.44 -2.65 17.53
CA ILE A 380 -2.92 -4.00 17.16
C ILE A 380 -2.97 -4.25 15.64
N ALA A 381 -3.43 -3.26 14.86
CA ALA A 381 -3.50 -3.39 13.41
C ALA A 381 -2.10 -3.42 12.77
N VAL A 382 -1.19 -2.59 13.27
CA VAL A 382 0.23 -2.56 12.86
C VAL A 382 0.87 -3.92 13.12
N THR A 383 0.83 -4.41 14.36
CA THR A 383 1.48 -5.68 14.73
C THR A 383 0.92 -6.89 13.98
N GLY A 384 -0.39 -6.89 13.71
CA GLY A 384 -1.00 -7.88 12.81
C GLY A 384 -0.43 -7.81 11.40
N THR A 385 -0.23 -6.61 10.86
CA THR A 385 0.40 -6.38 9.55
C THR A 385 1.86 -6.84 9.54
N LEU A 386 2.65 -6.47 10.55
CA LEU A 386 4.06 -6.88 10.69
C LEU A 386 4.19 -8.42 10.73
N LEU A 387 3.32 -9.09 11.48
CA LEU A 387 3.29 -10.55 11.59
C LEU A 387 2.98 -11.20 10.24
N ILE A 388 1.98 -10.68 9.52
CA ILE A 388 1.61 -11.21 8.20
C ILE A 388 2.75 -11.01 7.21
N ASP A 389 3.38 -9.84 7.19
CA ASP A 389 4.56 -9.58 6.36
C ASP A 389 5.69 -10.59 6.65
N SER A 390 5.99 -10.86 7.93
CA SER A 390 6.97 -11.87 8.34
C SER A 390 6.61 -13.26 7.82
N ILE A 391 5.34 -13.69 7.94
CA ILE A 391 4.88 -15.00 7.46
C ILE A 391 5.02 -15.10 5.93
N LEU A 392 4.50 -14.10 5.19
CA LEU A 392 4.55 -14.10 3.72
C LEU A 392 6.00 -14.03 3.21
N PHE A 393 6.84 -13.22 3.85
CA PHE A 393 8.27 -13.13 3.56
C PHE A 393 8.98 -14.48 3.73
N LEU A 394 8.75 -15.19 4.83
CA LEU A 394 9.38 -16.49 5.08
C LEU A 394 8.93 -17.56 4.06
N VAL A 395 7.68 -17.49 3.59
CA VAL A 395 7.22 -18.33 2.47
C VAL A 395 7.99 -18.00 1.19
N VAL A 396 8.19 -16.71 0.87
CA VAL A 396 8.99 -16.29 -0.28
C VAL A 396 10.45 -16.79 -0.16
N VAL A 397 11.06 -16.66 1.03
CA VAL A 397 12.42 -17.17 1.32
C VAL A 397 12.51 -18.68 1.07
N ARG A 398 11.50 -19.45 1.50
CA ARG A 398 11.48 -20.91 1.36
C ARG A 398 11.22 -21.37 -0.06
N VAL A 399 10.26 -20.77 -0.74
CA VAL A 399 9.72 -21.26 -2.02
C VAL A 399 10.45 -20.64 -3.20
N MET A 400 10.66 -19.32 -3.19
CA MET A 400 11.31 -18.61 -4.30
C MET A 400 12.82 -18.60 -4.15
N TRP A 401 13.33 -18.25 -2.97
CA TRP A 401 14.79 -18.18 -2.76
C TRP A 401 15.41 -19.55 -2.44
N ARG A 402 14.58 -20.59 -2.31
CA ARG A 402 14.97 -22.00 -2.08
C ARG A 402 15.97 -22.15 -0.92
N LYS A 403 15.83 -21.33 0.13
CA LYS A 403 16.70 -21.41 1.31
C LYS A 403 16.34 -22.65 2.16
N PRO A 404 17.33 -23.33 2.76
CA PRO A 404 17.10 -24.48 3.64
C PRO A 404 16.24 -24.13 4.85
N LEU A 405 15.56 -25.16 5.39
CA LEU A 405 14.58 -25.04 6.46
C LEU A 405 15.14 -24.45 7.76
N TRP A 406 16.42 -24.66 8.08
CA TRP A 406 17.02 -24.10 9.30
C TRP A 406 17.07 -22.57 9.27
N MET A 407 17.25 -21.93 8.11
CA MET A 407 17.18 -20.47 7.98
C MET A 407 15.75 -19.96 8.14
N VAL A 408 14.78 -20.73 7.64
CA VAL A 408 13.35 -20.42 7.83
C VAL A 408 12.98 -20.55 9.32
N ALA A 409 13.43 -21.63 9.97
CA ALA A 409 13.23 -21.85 11.39
C ALA A 409 13.88 -20.74 12.25
N ALA A 410 15.09 -20.30 11.90
CA ALA A 410 15.74 -19.15 12.53
C ALA A 410 14.93 -17.86 12.32
N GLY A 411 14.39 -17.63 11.12
CA GLY A 411 13.51 -16.50 10.84
C GLY A 411 12.19 -16.55 11.61
N ILE A 412 11.60 -17.74 11.80
CA ILE A 412 10.41 -17.93 12.65
C ILE A 412 10.78 -17.61 14.10
N ALA A 413 11.85 -18.22 14.61
CA ALA A 413 12.31 -18.03 15.98
C ALA A 413 12.64 -16.56 16.30
N GLY A 414 13.20 -15.82 15.34
CA GLY A 414 13.51 -14.39 15.50
C GLY A 414 12.32 -13.48 15.22
N PHE A 415 11.86 -13.40 13.97
CA PHE A 415 10.90 -12.39 13.54
C PHE A 415 9.47 -12.70 13.95
N VAL A 416 9.01 -13.93 13.75
CA VAL A 416 7.62 -14.31 14.06
C VAL A 416 7.39 -14.31 15.56
N THR A 417 8.36 -14.78 16.36
CA THR A 417 8.25 -14.72 17.83
C THR A 417 8.14 -13.29 18.34
N VAL A 418 8.99 -12.38 17.87
CA VAL A 418 8.92 -10.96 18.26
C VAL A 418 7.59 -10.33 17.85
N ASP A 419 7.14 -10.56 16.62
CA ASP A 419 5.86 -10.03 16.14
C ASP A 419 4.66 -10.60 16.92
N LEU A 420 4.71 -11.89 17.29
CA LEU A 420 3.69 -12.51 18.14
C LEU A 420 3.67 -11.94 19.55
N LEU A 421 4.84 -11.63 20.14
CA LEU A 421 4.91 -10.98 21.46
C LEU A 421 4.29 -9.59 21.42
N PHE A 422 4.63 -8.79 20.40
CA PHE A 422 4.03 -7.46 20.22
C PHE A 422 2.54 -7.54 19.95
N LEU A 423 2.09 -8.48 19.12
CA LEU A 423 0.66 -8.68 18.86
C LEU A 423 -0.07 -9.10 20.14
N ALA A 424 0.49 -10.05 20.90
CA ALA A 424 -0.10 -10.50 22.17
C ALA A 424 -0.22 -9.35 23.18
N ALA A 425 0.81 -8.52 23.31
CA ALA A 425 0.79 -7.33 24.15
C ALA A 425 -0.25 -6.29 23.69
N ASN A 426 -0.51 -6.19 22.38
CA ASN A 426 -1.51 -5.26 21.84
C ASN A 426 -2.94 -5.81 21.84
N VAL A 427 -3.13 -7.13 21.96
CA VAL A 427 -4.46 -7.74 22.09
C VAL A 427 -5.17 -7.27 23.38
N THR A 428 -4.43 -6.98 24.44
CA THR A 428 -5.01 -6.43 25.69
C THR A 428 -5.64 -5.06 25.51
N LYS A 429 -5.28 -4.32 24.45
CA LYS A 429 -5.83 -2.99 24.13
C LYS A 429 -7.19 -3.02 23.43
N ILE A 430 -7.69 -4.20 23.03
CA ILE A 430 -8.99 -4.32 22.34
C ILE A 430 -10.14 -3.66 23.13
N PRO A 431 -10.30 -3.89 24.45
CA PRO A 431 -11.37 -3.26 25.24
C PRO A 431 -11.22 -1.73 25.33
N HIS A 432 -10.00 -1.20 25.21
CA HIS A 432 -9.66 0.21 25.39
C HIS A 432 -9.60 0.99 24.05
N GLY A 433 -10.29 0.50 23.03
CA GLY A 433 -10.42 1.16 21.72
C GLY A 433 -9.70 0.45 20.57
N GLY A 434 -8.85 -0.55 20.85
CA GLY A 434 -8.16 -1.33 19.82
C GLY A 434 -9.11 -2.12 18.89
N TRP A 435 -10.38 -2.28 19.25
CA TRP A 435 -11.40 -2.85 18.39
C TRP A 435 -11.71 -1.99 17.15
N PHE A 436 -11.54 -0.67 17.21
CA PHE A 436 -11.96 0.22 16.13
C PHE A 436 -11.12 0.05 14.85
N PRO A 437 -9.77 0.06 14.89
CA PRO A 437 -8.95 -0.24 13.72
C PRO A 437 -9.19 -1.63 13.15
N LEU A 438 -9.44 -2.62 14.02
CA LEU A 438 -9.78 -3.99 13.61
C LEU A 438 -11.14 -4.05 12.91
N LEU A 439 -12.13 -3.29 13.38
CA LEU A 439 -13.44 -3.22 12.72
C LEU A 439 -13.30 -2.66 11.31
N ILE A 440 -12.55 -1.56 11.13
CA ILE A 440 -12.34 -1.00 9.80
C ILE A 440 -11.56 -1.99 8.92
N GLY A 441 -10.52 -2.63 9.46
CA GLY A 441 -9.80 -3.70 8.77
C GLY A 441 -10.74 -4.85 8.36
N ALA A 442 -11.66 -5.27 9.22
CA ALA A 442 -12.65 -6.30 8.91
C ALA A 442 -13.62 -5.87 7.80
N VAL A 443 -14.08 -4.61 7.81
CA VAL A 443 -14.93 -4.04 6.75
C VAL A 443 -14.19 -4.01 5.41
N ILE A 444 -12.94 -3.54 5.39
CA ILE A 444 -12.12 -3.50 4.16
C ILE A 444 -11.82 -4.90 3.65
N PHE A 445 -11.46 -5.83 4.55
CA PHE A 445 -11.24 -7.23 4.20
C PHE A 445 -12.49 -7.87 3.60
N LEU A 446 -13.66 -7.55 4.16
CA LEU A 446 -14.94 -8.01 3.63
C LEU A 446 -15.22 -7.45 2.24
N VAL A 447 -14.90 -6.17 1.99
CA VAL A 447 -15.00 -5.54 0.67
C VAL A 447 -14.09 -6.25 -0.35
N LEU A 448 -12.80 -6.45 -0.01
CA LEU A 448 -11.82 -7.12 -0.86
C LEU A 448 -12.23 -8.56 -1.21
N THR A 449 -12.60 -9.34 -0.20
CA THR A 449 -12.98 -10.76 -0.41
C THR A 449 -14.33 -10.91 -1.09
N THR A 450 -15.26 -9.96 -0.89
CA THR A 450 -16.55 -9.94 -1.61
C THR A 450 -16.35 -9.63 -3.08
N TRP A 451 -15.48 -8.66 -3.40
CA TRP A 451 -15.13 -8.38 -4.79
C TRP A 451 -14.45 -9.57 -5.47
N ASP A 452 -13.42 -10.16 -4.84
CA ASP A 452 -12.69 -11.27 -5.45
C ASP A 452 -13.59 -12.48 -5.74
N ARG A 453 -14.43 -12.87 -4.76
CA ARG A 453 -15.40 -13.96 -4.95
C ARG A 453 -16.46 -13.60 -6.00
N GLY A 454 -17.02 -12.40 -5.96
CA GLY A 454 -18.06 -11.99 -6.91
C GLY A 454 -17.52 -11.93 -8.34
N ARG A 455 -16.30 -11.43 -8.51
CA ARG A 455 -15.58 -11.44 -9.78
C ARG A 455 -15.36 -12.86 -10.30
N ALA A 456 -14.98 -13.80 -9.43
CA ALA A 456 -14.78 -15.20 -9.83
C ALA A 456 -16.10 -15.83 -10.34
N GLU A 457 -17.21 -15.64 -9.63
CA GLU A 457 -18.54 -16.13 -10.03
C GLU A 457 -19.01 -15.50 -11.36
N VAL A 458 -18.90 -14.17 -11.49
CA VAL A 458 -19.24 -13.47 -12.74
C VAL A 458 -18.37 -13.96 -13.89
N THR A 459 -17.08 -14.16 -13.65
CA THR A 459 -16.15 -14.66 -14.69
C THR A 459 -16.53 -16.07 -15.12
N ALA A 460 -16.89 -16.96 -14.20
CA ALA A 460 -17.34 -18.31 -14.53
C ALA A 460 -18.64 -18.30 -15.34
N ALA A 461 -19.64 -17.52 -14.92
CA ALA A 461 -20.90 -17.38 -15.64
C ALA A 461 -20.69 -16.74 -17.03
N ARG A 462 -19.79 -15.77 -17.12
CA ARG A 462 -19.39 -15.12 -18.37
C ARG A 462 -18.72 -16.07 -19.34
N VAL A 463 -17.73 -16.83 -18.89
CA VAL A 463 -17.03 -17.81 -19.74
C VAL A 463 -18.01 -18.83 -20.33
N LYS A 464 -18.99 -19.28 -19.54
CA LYS A 464 -20.07 -20.16 -20.01
C LYS A 464 -20.95 -19.49 -21.08
N ALA A 465 -21.30 -18.22 -20.89
CA ALA A 465 -22.13 -17.48 -21.83
C ALA A 465 -21.40 -17.15 -23.14
N GLU A 466 -20.11 -16.81 -23.06
CA GLU A 466 -19.26 -16.48 -24.21
C GLU A 466 -18.97 -17.69 -25.09
N GLY A 467 -18.70 -18.86 -24.48
CA GLY A 467 -18.32 -20.06 -25.19
C GLY A 467 -16.92 -19.99 -25.84
N PRO A 468 -16.38 -21.10 -26.35
CA PRO A 468 -15.02 -21.16 -26.89
C PRO A 468 -14.83 -20.30 -28.13
N LEU A 469 -13.72 -19.56 -28.22
CA LEU A 469 -13.39 -18.75 -29.38
C LEU A 469 -13.15 -19.60 -30.64
N GLN A 470 -12.39 -20.68 -30.52
CA GLN A 470 -12.08 -21.56 -31.65
C GLN A 470 -13.35 -22.12 -32.29
N ALA A 471 -14.27 -22.64 -31.46
CA ALA A 471 -15.54 -23.18 -31.94
C ALA A 471 -16.43 -22.15 -32.64
N PHE A 472 -16.30 -20.87 -32.30
CA PHE A 472 -16.99 -19.78 -33.01
C PHE A 472 -16.34 -19.51 -34.36
N VAL A 473 -15.01 -19.41 -34.43
CA VAL A 473 -14.27 -19.19 -35.68
C VAL A 473 -14.51 -20.33 -36.67
N ASP A 474 -14.42 -21.58 -36.21
CA ASP A 474 -14.71 -22.77 -37.02
C ASP A 474 -16.15 -22.74 -37.58
N ARG A 475 -17.11 -22.29 -36.76
CA ARG A 475 -18.50 -22.14 -37.19
C ARG A 475 -18.65 -21.07 -38.27
N MET A 476 -17.94 -19.94 -38.18
CA MET A 476 -18.01 -18.88 -39.18
C MET A 476 -17.49 -19.36 -40.54
N HIS A 477 -16.42 -20.17 -40.53
CA HIS A 477 -15.89 -20.81 -41.74
C HIS A 477 -16.81 -21.87 -42.33
N ALA A 478 -17.50 -22.64 -41.48
CA ALA A 478 -18.42 -23.69 -41.92
C ALA A 478 -19.82 -23.18 -42.32
N SER A 479 -20.12 -21.89 -42.11
CA SER A 479 -21.47 -21.34 -42.33
C SER A 479 -21.80 -21.19 -43.81
N VAL A 480 -22.93 -21.76 -44.24
CA VAL A 480 -23.45 -21.66 -45.62
C VAL A 480 -24.92 -21.20 -45.56
N PRO A 481 -25.29 -20.06 -46.16
CA PRO A 481 -24.41 -19.07 -46.80
C PRO A 481 -23.46 -18.39 -45.80
N PRO A 482 -22.31 -17.87 -46.27
CA PRO A 482 -21.35 -17.19 -45.40
C PRO A 482 -21.99 -15.96 -44.74
N VAL A 483 -21.57 -15.67 -43.50
CA VAL A 483 -22.04 -14.49 -42.77
C VAL A 483 -21.62 -13.22 -43.52
N ARG A 484 -22.53 -12.24 -43.59
CA ARG A 484 -22.29 -10.98 -44.31
C ARG A 484 -21.10 -10.24 -43.71
N ARG A 485 -20.12 -9.89 -44.56
CA ARG A 485 -18.99 -9.01 -44.21
C ARG A 485 -19.36 -7.54 -44.45
N LEU A 486 -19.07 -6.69 -43.46
CA LEU A 486 -19.31 -5.25 -43.49
C LEU A 486 -17.97 -4.51 -43.65
N PRO A 487 -17.89 -3.44 -44.47
CA PRO A 487 -16.63 -2.76 -44.72
C PRO A 487 -15.94 -2.23 -43.46
N GLY A 488 -14.62 -2.42 -43.39
CA GLY A 488 -13.75 -1.82 -42.37
C GLY A 488 -13.35 -2.76 -41.22
N ALA A 489 -12.56 -2.20 -40.30
CA ALA A 489 -11.96 -2.93 -39.19
C ALA A 489 -12.59 -2.59 -37.83
N ALA A 490 -12.76 -3.63 -37.01
CA ALA A 490 -13.30 -3.50 -35.67
C ALA A 490 -12.45 -4.24 -34.64
N VAL A 491 -12.26 -3.59 -33.49
CA VAL A 491 -11.53 -4.15 -32.36
C VAL A 491 -12.51 -4.63 -31.31
N TYR A 492 -12.53 -5.93 -31.04
CA TYR A 492 -13.37 -6.54 -30.00
C TYR A 492 -12.54 -6.84 -28.77
N LEU A 493 -12.83 -6.14 -27.67
CA LEU A 493 -12.12 -6.38 -26.40
C LEU A 493 -12.73 -7.54 -25.63
N ASN A 494 -11.86 -8.45 -25.18
CA ASN A 494 -12.21 -9.60 -24.37
C ASN A 494 -11.31 -9.73 -23.13
N PRO A 495 -11.80 -10.24 -21.99
CA PRO A 495 -10.97 -10.45 -20.80
C PRO A 495 -10.16 -11.74 -20.85
N THR A 496 -10.60 -12.71 -21.66
CA THR A 496 -10.07 -14.07 -21.67
C THR A 496 -9.68 -14.49 -23.08
N ARG A 497 -8.53 -15.17 -23.22
CA ARG A 497 -8.01 -15.60 -24.52
C ARG A 497 -8.90 -16.65 -25.19
N GLY A 498 -9.51 -17.54 -24.40
CA GLY A 498 -10.19 -18.73 -24.94
C GLY A 498 -11.67 -18.54 -25.27
N THR A 499 -12.25 -17.35 -25.06
CA THR A 499 -13.70 -17.15 -25.21
C THR A 499 -14.05 -16.17 -26.31
N THR A 500 -15.24 -16.31 -26.90
CA THR A 500 -15.70 -15.38 -27.94
C THR A 500 -16.26 -14.11 -27.30
N PRO A 501 -15.85 -12.89 -27.72
CA PRO A 501 -16.47 -11.66 -27.25
C PRO A 501 -17.99 -11.68 -27.45
N LEU A 502 -18.78 -11.39 -26.41
CA LEU A 502 -20.25 -11.36 -26.52
C LEU A 502 -20.72 -10.36 -27.58
N ALA A 503 -20.05 -9.21 -27.69
CA ALA A 503 -20.30 -8.21 -28.71
C ALA A 503 -20.18 -8.78 -30.14
N LEU A 504 -19.17 -9.63 -30.38
CA LEU A 504 -18.97 -10.29 -31.68
C LEU A 504 -20.09 -11.31 -31.96
N ARG A 505 -20.47 -12.10 -30.95
CA ARG A 505 -21.59 -13.05 -31.07
C ARG A 505 -22.93 -12.36 -31.34
N VAL A 506 -23.22 -11.26 -30.66
CA VAL A 506 -24.43 -10.45 -30.91
C VAL A 506 -24.43 -9.92 -32.35
N GLY A 507 -23.26 -9.52 -32.87
CA GLY A 507 -23.07 -9.15 -34.27
C GLY A 507 -23.55 -10.24 -35.24
N VAL A 508 -23.15 -11.49 -35.00
CA VAL A 508 -23.57 -12.63 -35.85
C VAL A 508 -25.03 -13.02 -35.59
N ASP A 509 -25.38 -13.26 -34.33
CA ASP A 509 -26.64 -13.90 -33.94
C ASP A 509 -27.85 -12.96 -34.09
N ARG A 510 -27.65 -11.64 -34.02
CA ARG A 510 -28.74 -10.64 -34.04
C ARG A 510 -28.61 -9.58 -35.11
N ILE A 511 -27.39 -9.12 -35.41
CA ILE A 511 -27.15 -8.12 -36.46
C ILE A 511 -26.95 -8.80 -37.82
N HIS A 512 -26.64 -10.10 -37.82
CA HIS A 512 -26.40 -10.92 -39.01
C HIS A 512 -25.28 -10.36 -39.91
N GLY A 513 -24.28 -9.73 -39.29
CA GLY A 513 -23.15 -9.16 -40.00
C GLY A 513 -21.94 -8.98 -39.11
N ILE A 514 -20.75 -9.13 -39.69
CA ILE A 514 -19.46 -8.92 -39.03
C ILE A 514 -18.57 -8.05 -39.91
N PRO A 515 -17.64 -7.28 -39.33
CA PRO A 515 -16.66 -6.53 -40.11
C PRO A 515 -15.79 -7.45 -40.99
N GLU A 516 -15.26 -6.90 -42.08
CA GLU A 516 -14.25 -7.55 -42.92
C GLU A 516 -13.05 -7.94 -42.06
N GLU A 517 -12.61 -7.01 -41.21
CA GLU A 517 -11.44 -7.19 -40.35
C GLU A 517 -11.82 -7.17 -38.87
N VAL A 518 -11.63 -8.30 -38.20
CA VAL A 518 -12.01 -8.55 -36.80
C VAL A 518 -10.75 -8.75 -35.98
N VAL A 519 -10.44 -7.79 -35.12
CA VAL A 519 -9.29 -7.86 -34.21
C VAL A 519 -9.77 -8.10 -32.80
N ILE A 520 -9.59 -9.32 -32.31
CA ILE A 520 -9.92 -9.72 -30.94
C ILE A 520 -8.74 -9.38 -30.05
N VAL A 521 -8.97 -8.53 -29.06
CA VAL A 521 -7.94 -8.07 -28.14
C VAL A 521 -8.23 -8.59 -26.75
N THR A 522 -7.35 -9.46 -26.25
CA THR A 522 -7.35 -9.87 -24.85
C THR A 522 -6.42 -8.97 -24.05
N VAL A 523 -6.91 -8.41 -22.95
CA VAL A 523 -6.08 -7.60 -22.05
C VAL A 523 -5.75 -8.38 -20.79
N GLN A 524 -4.47 -8.63 -20.55
CA GLN A 524 -3.97 -9.42 -19.44
C GLN A 524 -3.07 -8.57 -18.53
N THR A 525 -3.49 -8.38 -17.27
CA THR A 525 -2.60 -7.81 -16.24
C THR A 525 -1.67 -8.89 -15.70
N THR A 526 -0.36 -8.66 -15.73
CA THR A 526 0.65 -9.58 -15.21
C THR A 526 1.00 -9.24 -13.76
N THR A 527 1.65 -10.18 -13.07
CA THR A 527 2.06 -10.01 -11.67
C THR A 527 3.38 -9.26 -11.51
N VAL A 528 3.97 -8.77 -12.59
CA VAL A 528 5.16 -7.89 -12.59
C VAL A 528 4.69 -6.44 -12.69
N PRO A 529 5.39 -5.46 -12.10
CA PRO A 529 4.94 -4.07 -12.07
C PRO A 529 4.89 -3.46 -13.47
N HIS A 530 5.91 -3.70 -14.29
CA HIS A 530 5.96 -3.21 -15.66
C HIS A 530 6.25 -4.38 -16.59
N GLU A 531 5.41 -4.55 -17.62
CA GLU A 531 5.68 -5.53 -18.65
C GLU A 531 6.67 -4.94 -19.67
N PRO A 532 7.81 -5.61 -19.91
CA PRO A 532 8.76 -5.21 -20.96
C PRO A 532 8.10 -5.12 -22.34
N GLN A 533 8.49 -4.14 -23.16
CA GLN A 533 7.84 -3.87 -24.46
C GLN A 533 7.83 -5.07 -25.41
N ASP A 534 8.89 -5.89 -25.39
CA ASP A 534 9.01 -7.13 -26.18
C ASP A 534 8.02 -8.22 -25.76
N ARG A 535 7.47 -8.15 -24.55
CA ARG A 535 6.51 -9.12 -24.00
C ARG A 535 5.08 -8.58 -23.90
N ARG A 536 4.88 -7.30 -24.24
CA ARG A 536 3.57 -6.63 -24.19
C ARG A 536 2.59 -7.17 -25.22
N VAL A 537 3.07 -7.62 -26.37
CA VAL A 537 2.21 -8.10 -27.47
C VAL A 537 2.47 -9.58 -27.68
N VAL A 538 1.40 -10.38 -27.60
CA VAL A 538 1.42 -11.80 -27.95
C VAL A 538 0.38 -12.01 -29.03
N PHE A 539 0.80 -12.49 -30.19
CA PHE A 539 -0.10 -12.91 -31.26
C PHE A 539 -0.57 -14.33 -30.99
N ASP A 540 -1.89 -14.52 -30.88
CA ASP A 540 -2.53 -15.80 -30.64
C ASP A 540 -3.09 -16.31 -31.99
N HIS A 541 -2.65 -17.49 -32.43
CA HIS A 541 -3.06 -18.05 -33.73
C HIS A 541 -4.36 -18.84 -33.60
N LEU A 542 -5.31 -18.60 -34.51
CA LEU A 542 -6.65 -19.23 -34.52
C LEU A 542 -6.76 -20.39 -35.51
N GLY A 543 -5.65 -20.83 -36.12
CA GLY A 543 -5.60 -22.00 -37.00
C GLY A 543 -5.92 -21.72 -38.47
N TYR A 544 -6.32 -20.49 -38.81
CA TYR A 544 -6.56 -20.00 -40.16
C TYR A 544 -5.66 -18.78 -40.42
N GLN A 545 -5.34 -18.53 -41.68
CA GLN A 545 -4.55 -17.38 -42.14
C GLN A 545 -5.34 -16.60 -43.18
N HIS A 546 -5.26 -15.27 -43.15
CA HIS A 546 -5.90 -14.40 -44.14
C HIS A 546 -7.44 -14.51 -44.20
N ASP A 547 -8.09 -14.79 -43.07
CA ASP A 547 -9.55 -14.93 -42.95
C ASP A 547 -10.24 -13.69 -42.34
N GLY A 548 -9.47 -12.62 -42.15
CA GLY A 548 -9.92 -11.38 -41.53
C GLY A 548 -10.13 -11.49 -40.02
N TYR A 549 -9.61 -12.54 -39.35
CA TYR A 549 -9.63 -12.66 -37.89
C TYR A 549 -8.20 -12.61 -37.33
N SER A 550 -7.96 -11.69 -36.40
CA SER A 550 -6.70 -11.62 -35.66
C SER A 550 -6.97 -11.66 -34.16
N HIS A 551 -6.23 -12.48 -33.42
CA HIS A 551 -6.31 -12.52 -31.96
C HIS A 551 -4.98 -12.10 -31.35
N ILE A 552 -5.04 -11.08 -30.49
CA ILE A 552 -3.88 -10.52 -29.82
C ILE A 552 -4.14 -10.47 -28.33
N THR A 553 -3.15 -10.92 -27.55
CA THR A 553 -3.10 -10.60 -26.14
C THR A 553 -2.12 -9.48 -25.85
N LEU A 554 -2.64 -8.41 -25.28
CA LEU A 554 -1.89 -7.30 -24.73
C LEU A 554 -1.64 -7.52 -23.24
N ARG A 555 -0.36 -7.55 -22.85
CA ARG A 555 0.09 -7.72 -21.48
C ARG A 555 0.53 -6.38 -20.89
N PHE A 556 0.05 -6.09 -19.69
CA PHE A 556 0.42 -4.91 -18.92
C PHE A 556 0.81 -5.35 -17.52
N GLY A 557 1.90 -4.81 -16.98
CA GLY A 557 2.22 -5.01 -15.58
C GLY A 557 1.21 -4.33 -14.67
N PHE A 558 1.19 -4.71 -13.38
CA PHE A 558 0.30 -4.11 -12.39
C PHE A 558 0.71 -2.68 -12.03
N GLN A 559 1.58 -2.01 -12.75
CA GLN A 559 1.83 -0.57 -12.62
C GLN A 559 1.76 0.18 -13.95
N ASP A 560 1.77 -0.53 -15.07
CA ASP A 560 1.55 0.05 -16.39
C ASP A 560 0.18 0.73 -16.50
N ARG A 561 0.14 1.86 -17.22
CA ARG A 561 -1.10 2.50 -17.67
C ARG A 561 -1.59 1.78 -18.93
N PRO A 562 -2.74 1.10 -18.90
CA PRO A 562 -3.24 0.38 -20.06
C PRO A 562 -3.76 1.36 -21.11
N ASP A 563 -3.09 1.42 -22.25
CA ASP A 563 -3.51 2.18 -23.44
C ASP A 563 -3.57 1.22 -24.62
N ILE A 564 -4.78 0.85 -25.01
CA ILE A 564 -5.02 -0.16 -26.04
C ILE A 564 -4.68 0.37 -27.44
N PRO A 565 -5.12 1.59 -27.86
CA PRO A 565 -4.69 2.16 -29.14
C PRO A 565 -3.17 2.21 -29.31
N ALA A 566 -2.44 2.69 -28.28
CA ALA A 566 -0.98 2.77 -28.33
C ALA A 566 -0.33 1.37 -28.39
N ALA A 567 -0.84 0.40 -27.63
CA ALA A 567 -0.33 -0.97 -27.65
C ALA A 567 -0.61 -1.68 -28.98
N LEU A 568 -1.75 -1.43 -29.63
CA LEU A 568 -2.06 -1.93 -30.98
C LEU A 568 -1.16 -1.27 -32.04
N ALA A 569 -0.86 0.02 -31.90
CA ALA A 569 0.09 0.70 -32.78
C ALA A 569 1.50 0.10 -32.66
N LEU A 570 1.92 -0.34 -31.45
CA LEU A 570 3.15 -1.09 -31.24
C LEU A 570 3.09 -2.49 -31.88
N ALA A 571 1.97 -3.20 -31.73
CA ALA A 571 1.77 -4.52 -32.33
C ALA A 571 1.93 -4.49 -33.86
N ARG A 572 1.40 -3.46 -34.54
CA ARG A 572 1.58 -3.29 -36.00
C ARG A 572 3.04 -3.20 -36.43
N ARG A 573 3.92 -2.67 -35.58
CA ARG A 573 5.36 -2.47 -35.89
C ARG A 573 6.23 -3.67 -35.50
N THR A 574 5.66 -4.66 -34.80
CA THR A 574 6.41 -5.79 -34.22
C THR A 574 6.16 -7.05 -35.05
N PRO A 575 7.18 -7.67 -35.67
CA PRO A 575 7.02 -8.92 -36.43
C PRO A 575 6.44 -10.05 -35.56
N PRO A 576 5.54 -10.92 -36.06
CA PRO A 576 5.10 -11.05 -37.46
C PRO A 576 4.13 -9.95 -37.93
N GLY A 577 3.63 -9.11 -37.02
CA GLY A 577 2.65 -8.06 -37.31
C GLY A 577 1.20 -8.56 -37.18
N LEU A 578 0.27 -7.62 -37.25
CA LEU A 578 -1.15 -7.93 -37.47
C LEU A 578 -1.33 -8.39 -38.91
N GLU A 579 -2.15 -9.43 -39.14
CA GLU A 579 -2.57 -9.79 -40.51
C GLU A 579 -3.38 -8.65 -41.16
N VAL A 580 -3.96 -7.79 -40.32
CA VAL A 580 -4.80 -6.65 -40.68
C VAL A 580 -4.03 -5.34 -40.65
N ASP A 581 -4.03 -4.61 -41.77
CA ASP A 581 -3.53 -3.23 -41.80
C ASP A 581 -4.66 -2.22 -41.52
N PHE A 582 -4.77 -1.76 -40.28
CA PHE A 582 -5.75 -0.74 -39.89
C PHE A 582 -5.16 0.29 -38.93
N ASN A 583 -5.70 1.51 -38.91
CA ASN A 583 -5.29 2.53 -37.95
C ASN A 583 -6.04 2.35 -36.61
N PRO A 584 -5.36 2.01 -35.49
CA PRO A 584 -6.02 1.82 -34.19
C PRO A 584 -6.80 3.05 -33.73
N TYR A 585 -6.35 4.26 -34.07
CA TYR A 585 -7.03 5.50 -33.67
C TYR A 585 -8.30 5.80 -34.48
N HIS A 586 -8.52 5.12 -35.61
CA HIS A 586 -9.74 5.26 -36.42
C HIS A 586 -10.64 4.01 -36.38
N ALA A 587 -10.20 2.95 -35.70
CA ALA A 587 -10.96 1.71 -35.56
C ALA A 587 -12.17 1.90 -34.65
N THR A 588 -13.23 1.14 -34.91
CA THR A 588 -14.38 1.06 -34.00
C THR A 588 -14.12 0.00 -32.94
N TYR A 589 -14.22 0.39 -31.67
CA TYR A 589 -13.98 -0.48 -30.52
C TYR A 589 -15.30 -1.02 -29.99
N PHE A 590 -15.48 -2.34 -30.03
CA PHE A 590 -16.64 -3.02 -29.49
C PHE A 590 -16.35 -3.55 -28.09
N LEU A 591 -17.15 -3.10 -27.13
CA LEU A 591 -17.12 -3.54 -25.75
C LEU A 591 -18.32 -4.43 -25.43
N SER A 592 -18.05 -5.59 -24.84
CA SER A 592 -19.09 -6.41 -24.23
C SER A 592 -19.42 -5.85 -22.85
N HIS A 593 -20.57 -5.20 -22.71
CA HIS A 593 -21.04 -4.74 -21.40
C HIS A 593 -21.96 -5.77 -20.78
N ILE A 594 -21.63 -6.15 -19.55
CA ILE A 594 -22.39 -7.16 -18.81
C ILE A 594 -23.19 -6.45 -17.73
N THR A 595 -24.51 -6.47 -17.87
CA THR A 595 -25.40 -6.09 -16.77
C THR A 595 -25.55 -7.29 -15.85
N ILE A 596 -25.04 -7.14 -14.63
CA ILE A 596 -25.11 -8.19 -13.61
C ILE A 596 -26.47 -8.09 -12.92
N VAL A 597 -27.29 -9.12 -13.05
CA VAL A 597 -28.63 -9.19 -12.45
C VAL A 597 -28.60 -10.19 -11.28
N PRO A 598 -29.09 -9.82 -10.09
CA PRO A 598 -29.16 -10.75 -8.97
C PRO A 598 -30.06 -11.94 -9.31
N ASP A 599 -29.55 -13.14 -9.09
CA ASP A 599 -30.25 -14.41 -9.25
C ASP A 599 -30.26 -15.19 -7.92
N ARG A 600 -31.22 -16.12 -7.79
CA ARG A 600 -31.39 -16.95 -6.60
C ARG A 600 -30.41 -18.12 -6.53
N SER A 601 -29.52 -18.26 -7.51
CA SER A 601 -28.52 -19.31 -7.60
C SER A 601 -27.59 -19.34 -6.37
N PRO A 602 -27.30 -20.55 -5.82
CA PRO A 602 -26.39 -20.71 -4.69
C PRO A 602 -24.95 -20.35 -5.11
N GLY A 603 -24.22 -19.63 -4.26
CA GLY A 603 -22.82 -19.26 -4.53
C GLY A 603 -22.30 -18.14 -3.63
N MET A 604 -23.13 -17.13 -3.32
CA MET A 604 -22.80 -16.01 -2.44
C MET A 604 -24.03 -15.56 -1.64
N ALA A 605 -23.84 -15.14 -0.37
CA ALA A 605 -24.92 -14.61 0.48
C ALA A 605 -25.56 -13.36 -0.16
N ARG A 606 -26.89 -13.19 0.02
CA ARG A 606 -27.66 -12.11 -0.64
C ARG A 606 -27.12 -10.71 -0.36
N TRP A 607 -26.71 -10.43 0.88
CA TRP A 607 -26.15 -9.13 1.25
C TRP A 607 -24.77 -8.89 0.62
N ARG A 608 -23.93 -9.93 0.45
CA ARG A 608 -22.65 -9.84 -0.28
C ARG A 608 -22.88 -9.62 -1.77
N LYS A 609 -23.90 -10.26 -2.37
CA LYS A 609 -24.31 -9.98 -3.76
C LYS A 609 -24.72 -8.51 -3.91
N ALA A 610 -25.51 -7.97 -2.98
CA ALA A 610 -25.90 -6.56 -2.99
C ALA A 610 -24.68 -5.62 -2.90
N LEU A 611 -23.74 -5.89 -1.98
CA LEU A 611 -22.50 -5.13 -1.87
C LEU A 611 -21.67 -5.19 -3.16
N PHE A 612 -21.49 -6.38 -3.73
CA PHE A 612 -20.79 -6.58 -4.99
C PHE A 612 -21.43 -5.81 -6.15
N LEU A 613 -22.77 -5.83 -6.25
CA LEU A 613 -23.52 -5.09 -7.27
C LEU A 613 -23.36 -3.58 -7.12
N THR A 614 -23.42 -3.05 -5.88
CA THR A 614 -23.17 -1.63 -5.61
C THR A 614 -21.75 -1.22 -6.02
N MET A 615 -20.75 -2.04 -5.67
CA MET A 615 -19.36 -1.82 -6.06
C MET A 615 -19.19 -1.86 -7.59
N ALA A 616 -19.83 -2.81 -8.27
CA ALA A 616 -19.75 -2.95 -9.72
C ALA A 616 -20.41 -1.77 -10.46
N ARG A 617 -21.50 -1.22 -9.93
CA ARG A 617 -22.18 -0.02 -10.49
C ARG A 617 -21.34 1.25 -10.36
N ASN A 618 -20.55 1.34 -9.29
CA ASN A 618 -19.66 2.48 -9.03
C ASN A 618 -18.27 2.32 -9.69
N ALA A 619 -18.02 1.24 -10.42
CA ALA A 619 -16.75 1.02 -11.10
C ALA A 619 -16.65 1.88 -12.37
N THR A 620 -15.45 2.39 -12.66
CA THR A 620 -15.17 3.18 -13.87
C THR A 620 -15.39 2.37 -15.15
N SER A 621 -15.88 3.05 -16.20
CA SER A 621 -16.12 2.44 -17.51
C SER A 621 -14.86 1.78 -18.08
N PRO A 622 -14.96 0.59 -18.71
CA PRO A 622 -13.84 -0.01 -19.42
C PRO A 622 -13.25 0.86 -20.51
N ALA A 623 -14.06 1.71 -21.16
CA ALA A 623 -13.58 2.63 -22.20
C ALA A 623 -12.56 3.64 -21.66
N ASP A 624 -12.89 4.28 -20.53
CA ASP A 624 -12.01 5.25 -19.87
C ASP A 624 -10.74 4.56 -19.33
N TYR A 625 -10.89 3.38 -18.71
CA TYR A 625 -9.77 2.65 -18.13
C TYR A 625 -8.73 2.22 -19.17
N PHE A 626 -9.17 1.84 -20.37
CA PHE A 626 -8.31 1.39 -21.47
C PHE A 626 -7.91 2.50 -22.44
N HIS A 627 -8.27 3.76 -22.14
CA HIS A 627 -7.99 4.94 -22.97
C HIS A 627 -8.51 4.82 -24.40
N LEU A 628 -9.72 4.26 -24.55
CA LEU A 628 -10.35 4.13 -25.86
C LEU A 628 -10.91 5.47 -26.34
N PRO A 629 -10.87 5.79 -27.65
CA PRO A 629 -11.46 7.02 -28.18
C PRO A 629 -12.98 7.00 -28.00
N ALA A 630 -13.54 7.87 -27.15
CA ALA A 630 -14.94 7.81 -26.71
C ALA A 630 -15.95 7.79 -27.87
N GLU A 631 -15.70 8.58 -28.92
CA GLU A 631 -16.56 8.67 -30.12
C GLU A 631 -16.54 7.40 -31.00
N ARG A 632 -15.60 6.49 -30.75
CA ARG A 632 -15.39 5.26 -31.53
C ARG A 632 -15.72 4.00 -30.73
N VAL A 633 -16.29 4.13 -29.54
CA VAL A 633 -16.67 2.99 -28.69
C VAL A 633 -18.14 2.64 -28.87
N VAL A 634 -18.40 1.40 -29.28
CA VAL A 634 -19.74 0.80 -29.32
C VAL A 634 -19.85 -0.22 -28.19
N THR A 635 -20.87 -0.08 -27.36
CA THR A 635 -21.10 -0.97 -26.24
C THR A 635 -22.30 -1.86 -26.51
N LEU A 636 -22.09 -3.18 -26.58
CA LEU A 636 -23.17 -4.16 -26.74
C LEU A 636 -23.45 -4.85 -25.41
N GLY A 637 -24.68 -4.65 -24.91
CA GLY A 637 -25.13 -5.16 -23.63
C GLY A 637 -25.53 -6.64 -23.69
N SER A 638 -25.16 -7.39 -22.66
CA SER A 638 -25.68 -8.73 -22.37
C SER A 638 -25.96 -8.84 -20.87
N GLN A 639 -26.93 -9.67 -20.49
CA GLN A 639 -27.28 -9.88 -19.09
C GLN A 639 -26.63 -11.17 -18.56
N ILE A 640 -25.97 -11.07 -17.41
CA ILE A 640 -25.46 -12.24 -16.67
C ILE A 640 -26.12 -12.29 -15.31
N LYS A 641 -26.64 -13.47 -14.98
CA LYS A 641 -27.30 -13.77 -13.71
C LYS A 641 -26.25 -14.19 -12.67
N LEU A 642 -26.32 -13.60 -11.47
CA LEU A 642 -25.40 -13.82 -10.33
C LEU A 642 -26.07 -14.55 -9.17
#